data_AF-A0A068NR35-F1
#
_entry.id   AF-A0A068NR35-F1
#
_cell.length_a   1.000
_cell.length_b   1.000
_cell.length_c   1.000
_cell.angle_alpha   90.00
_cell.angle_beta   90.00
_cell.angle_gamma   90.00
#
_symmetry.space_group_name_H-M   'P 1'
#
loop_
_entity.id
_entity.type
_entity.pdbx_description
1 polymer ?
#
loop_
_entity_poly.entity_id
_entity_poly.type
_entity_poly.pdbx_seq_one_letter_code
_entity_poly.pdbx_strand_id
1 'polypeptide(L)'
;MVLLGLTPFALAEDSRARMYAWFDTLGYSSLLKTPLVKVDSWKWADGKKKYGLTHSFGFQLSRSLGHVSLISLEAERVYFPPREPFFDGFWSTKELRLVPWAKRIFGDRKGLSHETNELLNHLDNPISLFILSRACSFVGEEHLSRALYSRSLKALPDGYNKAVYGSLKNQIAGRLTYSVIRDIEAPDTSWLEIRNRLRVLAKHCAGTEYFGLTKEYSSLLDQMVIEDQRRSRGVGRHRNSPDIDDLVYDLKNQRGFERMQPGYCEVFADLRGEKSPAAQLAKIGIPAVPALIRCLDNCYLSRSTAHSLRSTLPEETLRVRDVALQVLNRIAFRSFEANLGRGNLTDWSASRAKMRAMSWLNSVKKLGLAKVFVDDIRAMGVNYIAEAEALVDKFPGQSFEPVRFAVTHEGSSEGRARLVALLARVNDPRAEPLARRLATEDPSLSVRFIAAQVVGAYSGDSAINYLVAVLRNAAPAGRSEVNRQDVIDCLIASHRPEAIASIRAEVKSSEIPFTVDSLVARMTGNGQDRFIMMQPAAVATTALLRKEEETFLAGQLCDRRPIEDGLAYRGKLYPNVSVGEAAAAGLAFLAPSRYRFDLNSLDFDRNRQRVVILNTWRASRGFSILPVPTQHVDSSISTNAARLIRLILLSPTPGTRVRAESELKRLGPNALPQIISALKGAAKDSSKKNLRLIGSHLACTVVDVKLNSNVEGIARWRNRGRSLRGIRLTTHSIVSLLEDLESDFPMKFQTCTIHASRGAGGSGITLAINFGRSTAVGPNSALNEKFVGAGKELGYVSSMNVPLSDEIPYTGSTLDRLLGSSPESPFSFEIEMKHQVPQGSFMGARRQIIEVLVSGAPT
;
A
#
# COMPACT_ATOMS: atom_id res chain seq x y z
N MET A 1 16.54 64.60 17.29
CA MET A 1 16.63 63.12 17.35
C MET A 1 15.78 62.64 18.51
N VAL A 2 14.51 62.31 18.25
CA VAL A 2 13.59 61.68 19.22
C VAL A 2 13.23 60.33 18.61
N LEU A 3 13.91 59.26 19.04
CA LEU A 3 13.52 57.88 18.76
C LEU A 3 12.61 57.43 19.91
N LEU A 4 11.29 57.54 19.69
CA LEU A 4 10.27 57.05 20.61
C LEU A 4 10.41 55.53 20.77
N GLY A 5 10.66 55.09 22.00
CA GLY A 5 10.54 53.70 22.42
C GLY A 5 9.09 53.25 22.38
N LEU A 6 8.63 52.77 21.22
CA LEU A 6 7.40 52.02 21.13
C LEU A 6 7.61 50.67 21.84
N THR A 7 6.77 50.40 22.84
CA THR A 7 6.77 49.12 23.53
C THR A 7 6.51 47.98 22.53
N PRO A 8 7.06 46.77 22.73
CA PRO A 8 6.84 45.62 21.85
C PRO A 8 5.36 45.34 21.53
N PHE A 9 4.46 45.77 22.42
CA PHE A 9 3.00 45.64 22.28
C PHE A 9 2.43 46.55 21.18
N ALA A 10 2.86 47.82 21.09
CA ALA A 10 2.37 48.76 20.08
C ALA A 10 2.82 48.38 18.66
N LEU A 11 4.05 47.86 18.51
CA LEU A 11 4.57 47.35 17.24
C LEU A 11 3.82 46.08 16.77
N ALA A 12 3.35 45.24 17.70
CA ALA A 12 2.59 44.04 17.39
C ALA A 12 1.14 44.34 16.95
N GLU A 13 0.48 45.31 17.58
CA GLU A 13 -0.89 45.71 17.24
C GLU A 13 -0.99 46.39 15.87
N ASP A 14 -0.05 47.28 15.56
CA ASP A 14 0.07 47.91 14.24
C ASP A 14 0.41 46.87 13.15
N SER A 15 1.26 45.88 13.46
CA SER A 15 1.55 44.78 12.54
C SER A 15 0.31 43.90 12.26
N ARG A 16 -0.53 43.63 13.28
CA ARG A 16 -1.78 42.85 13.14
C ARG A 16 -2.79 43.57 12.23
N ALA A 17 -3.04 44.84 12.49
CA ALA A 17 -3.97 45.64 11.70
C ALA A 17 -3.53 45.74 10.23
N ARG A 18 -2.23 45.99 9.99
CA ARG A 18 -1.64 45.97 8.63
C ARG A 18 -1.80 44.62 7.94
N MET A 19 -1.59 43.52 8.67
CA MET A 19 -1.73 42.17 8.14
C MET A 19 -3.18 41.81 7.79
N TYR A 20 -4.15 42.20 8.61
CA TYR A 20 -5.57 42.05 8.30
C TYR A 20 -5.98 42.88 7.09
N ALA A 21 -5.58 44.15 7.04
CA ALA A 21 -5.86 45.01 5.91
C ALA A 21 -5.30 44.42 4.60
N TRP A 22 -4.06 43.92 4.62
CA TRP A 22 -3.47 43.21 3.49
C TRP A 22 -4.27 41.95 3.12
N PHE A 23 -4.59 41.09 4.08
CA PHE A 23 -5.32 39.85 3.82
C PHE A 23 -6.71 40.12 3.21
N ASP A 24 -7.41 41.14 3.69
CA ASP A 24 -8.71 41.54 3.16
C ASP A 24 -8.64 42.02 1.70
N THR A 25 -7.46 42.51 1.25
CA THR A 25 -7.25 42.90 -0.15
C THR A 25 -7.15 41.72 -1.11
N LEU A 26 -6.95 40.49 -0.63
CA LEU A 26 -6.85 39.29 -1.46
C LEU A 26 -8.20 38.83 -2.07
N GLY A 27 -9.28 39.58 -1.83
CA GLY A 27 -10.63 39.25 -2.30
C GLY A 27 -11.41 38.32 -1.36
N TYR A 28 -10.88 38.12 -0.14
CA TYR A 28 -11.40 37.17 0.86
C TYR A 28 -12.31 37.79 1.91
N SER A 29 -12.56 39.10 1.86
CA SER A 29 -13.43 39.79 2.84
C SER A 29 -14.88 39.28 2.84
N SER A 30 -15.36 38.69 1.73
CA SER A 30 -16.64 37.99 1.68
C SER A 30 -16.63 36.68 2.46
N LEU A 31 -15.48 36.00 2.58
CA LEU A 31 -15.34 34.73 3.31
C LEU A 31 -15.63 34.89 4.80
N LEU A 32 -15.27 36.03 5.37
CA LEU A 32 -15.52 36.30 6.79
C LEU A 32 -17.03 36.50 7.08
N LYS A 33 -17.84 36.67 6.02
CA LYS A 33 -19.30 36.70 6.08
C LYS A 33 -19.94 35.33 5.84
N THR A 34 -19.17 34.31 5.45
CA THR A 34 -19.69 32.97 5.22
C THR A 34 -19.47 32.08 6.44
N PRO A 35 -20.29 31.02 6.62
CA PRO A 35 -20.15 30.16 7.78
C PRO A 35 -18.83 29.39 7.76
N LEU A 36 -18.23 29.25 8.95
CA LEU A 36 -17.19 28.27 9.20
C LEU A 36 -17.82 26.88 9.18
N VAL A 37 -17.28 25.95 8.38
CA VAL A 37 -17.78 24.59 8.24
C VAL A 37 -16.68 23.56 8.50
N LYS A 38 -17.09 22.42 9.05
CA LYS A 38 -16.34 21.16 9.04
C LYS A 38 -16.87 20.32 7.88
N VAL A 39 -15.99 19.84 7.02
CA VAL A 39 -16.28 18.86 5.98
C VAL A 39 -15.61 17.55 6.37
N ASP A 40 -16.43 16.54 6.56
CA ASP A 40 -15.99 15.17 6.76
C ASP A 40 -16.00 14.48 5.41
N SER A 41 -14.88 13.96 4.95
CA SER A 41 -14.82 13.12 3.75
C SER A 41 -14.32 11.72 4.08
N TRP A 42 -14.88 10.69 3.47
CA TRP A 42 -14.52 9.28 3.69
C TRP A 42 -14.79 8.47 2.43
N LYS A 43 -14.19 7.28 2.32
CA LYS A 43 -14.56 6.27 1.32
C LYS A 43 -15.40 5.17 1.96
N TRP A 44 -16.23 4.47 1.20
CA TRP A 44 -16.82 3.22 1.69
C TRP A 44 -15.96 2.04 1.27
N ALA A 45 -15.60 1.21 2.24
CA ALA A 45 -15.23 -0.18 1.99
C ALA A 45 -16.54 -1.01 2.01
N ASP A 46 -16.78 -1.76 0.93
CA ASP A 46 -17.87 -2.74 0.77
C ASP A 46 -19.29 -2.22 1.05
N GLY A 47 -19.52 -0.92 0.82
CA GLY A 47 -20.82 -0.27 1.01
C GLY A 47 -21.31 -0.22 2.47
N LYS A 48 -20.49 -0.63 3.45
CA LYS A 48 -20.90 -0.72 4.86
C LYS A 48 -19.98 -0.02 5.85
N LYS A 49 -18.70 0.16 5.53
CA LYS A 49 -17.73 0.77 6.45
C LYS A 49 -17.12 2.03 5.86
N LYS A 50 -17.16 3.14 6.62
CA LYS A 50 -16.41 4.35 6.29
C LYS A 50 -14.92 4.11 6.55
N TYR A 51 -14.07 4.39 5.58
CA TYR A 51 -12.61 4.33 5.69
C TYR A 51 -11.99 5.65 5.20
N GLY A 52 -10.82 6.01 5.72
CA GLY A 52 -10.12 7.23 5.33
C GLY A 52 -10.93 8.49 5.64
N LEU A 53 -11.52 8.56 6.84
CA LEU A 53 -12.21 9.75 7.29
C LEU A 53 -11.20 10.90 7.45
N THR A 54 -11.34 11.95 6.66
CA THR A 54 -10.55 13.17 6.74
C THR A 54 -11.45 14.34 7.12
N HIS A 55 -10.88 15.26 7.91
CA HIS A 55 -11.57 16.44 8.41
C HIS A 55 -10.97 17.69 7.78
N SER A 56 -11.77 18.45 7.04
CA SER A 56 -11.39 19.75 6.50
C SER A 56 -12.17 20.86 7.17
N PHE A 57 -11.49 21.91 7.61
CA PHE A 57 -12.09 23.08 8.24
C PHE A 57 -11.88 24.30 7.35
N GLY A 58 -12.92 25.09 7.16
CA GLY A 58 -12.81 26.27 6.31
C GLY A 58 -14.07 27.11 6.24
N PHE A 59 -13.96 28.26 5.60
CA PHE A 59 -15.11 29.13 5.33
C PHE A 59 -15.76 28.71 4.03
N GLN A 60 -17.07 28.48 4.05
CA GLN A 60 -17.79 27.97 2.89
C GLN A 60 -17.78 29.02 1.77
N LEU A 61 -17.30 28.65 0.58
CA LEU A 61 -17.30 29.52 -0.61
C LEU A 61 -18.60 29.39 -1.39
N SER A 62 -19.01 28.15 -1.66
CA SER A 62 -20.23 27.83 -2.37
C SER A 62 -20.78 26.48 -1.93
N ARG A 63 -22.10 26.32 -2.06
CA ARG A 63 -22.81 25.07 -1.80
C ARG A 63 -23.93 24.92 -2.82
N SER A 64 -23.93 23.82 -3.55
CA SER A 64 -24.99 23.41 -4.47
C SER A 64 -25.38 21.95 -4.23
N LEU A 65 -26.41 21.45 -4.92
CA LEU A 65 -26.84 20.05 -4.84
C LEU A 65 -25.68 19.12 -5.22
N GLY A 66 -25.04 18.54 -4.20
CA GLY A 66 -23.94 17.61 -4.35
C GLY A 66 -22.55 18.25 -4.45
N HIS A 67 -22.38 19.56 -4.32
CA HIS A 67 -21.05 20.16 -4.37
C HIS A 67 -20.84 21.19 -3.24
N VAL A 68 -19.68 21.14 -2.60
CA VAL A 68 -19.23 22.15 -1.64
C VAL A 68 -17.81 22.57 -1.99
N SER A 69 -17.57 23.87 -2.01
CA SER A 69 -16.21 24.40 -2.00
C SER A 69 -15.99 25.26 -0.77
N LEU A 70 -14.78 25.19 -0.21
CA LEU A 70 -14.36 26.01 0.93
C LEU A 70 -12.98 26.57 0.70
N ILE A 71 -12.67 27.63 1.45
CA ILE A 71 -11.30 28.04 1.70
C ILE A 71 -10.90 27.46 3.06
N SER A 72 -9.90 26.58 3.07
CA SER A 72 -9.45 25.93 4.29
C SER A 72 -8.81 26.95 5.22
N LEU A 73 -8.66 26.57 6.49
CA LEU A 73 -7.89 27.37 7.44
C LEU A 73 -6.41 27.49 7.04
N GLU A 74 -5.92 26.66 6.13
CA GLU A 74 -4.57 26.76 5.57
C GLU A 74 -4.49 27.66 4.33
N ALA A 75 -5.54 28.45 4.07
CA ALA A 75 -5.69 29.31 2.89
C ALA A 75 -5.75 28.56 1.55
N GLU A 76 -6.20 27.29 1.56
CA GLU A 76 -6.33 26.51 0.33
C GLU A 76 -7.78 26.41 -0.12
N ARG A 77 -8.05 26.58 -1.42
CA ARG A 77 -9.35 26.23 -1.96
C ARG A 77 -9.46 24.71 -2.03
N VAL A 78 -10.46 24.17 -1.35
CA VAL A 78 -10.78 22.74 -1.37
C VAL A 78 -12.13 22.56 -2.03
N TYR A 79 -12.17 21.69 -3.03
CA TYR A 79 -13.35 21.37 -3.82
C TYR A 79 -13.79 19.95 -3.49
N PHE A 80 -15.05 19.80 -3.06
CA PHE A 80 -15.67 18.50 -2.82
C PHE A 80 -16.70 18.26 -3.92
N PRO A 81 -16.37 17.44 -4.95
CA PRO A 81 -17.22 17.22 -6.11
C PRO A 81 -18.57 16.57 -5.75
N PRO A 82 -19.53 16.57 -6.70
CA PRO A 82 -20.64 15.61 -6.70
C PRO A 82 -20.12 14.19 -6.53
N ARG A 83 -20.95 13.33 -5.93
CA ARG A 83 -20.67 11.89 -5.80
C ARG A 83 -20.45 11.30 -7.20
N GLU A 84 -19.21 11.28 -7.66
CA GLU A 84 -18.83 10.65 -8.91
C GLU A 84 -18.39 9.21 -8.64
N PRO A 85 -18.75 8.26 -9.51
CA PRO A 85 -18.45 6.83 -9.32
C PRO A 85 -16.95 6.48 -9.36
N PHE A 86 -16.07 7.41 -9.77
CA PHE A 86 -14.63 7.17 -9.90
C PHE A 86 -13.80 7.72 -8.72
N PHE A 87 -14.37 8.63 -7.94
CA PHE A 87 -13.78 9.09 -6.68
C PHE A 87 -14.71 8.66 -5.57
N ASP A 88 -14.42 7.53 -4.93
CA ASP A 88 -15.21 6.93 -3.82
C ASP A 88 -15.34 7.84 -2.57
N GLY A 89 -15.06 9.14 -2.65
CA GLY A 89 -15.16 10.10 -1.56
C GLY A 89 -16.60 10.54 -1.33
N PHE A 90 -17.20 10.05 -0.26
CA PHE A 90 -18.42 10.59 0.34
C PHE A 90 -18.02 11.72 1.27
N TRP A 91 -18.89 12.71 1.41
CA TRP A 91 -18.66 13.78 2.36
C TRP A 91 -19.94 14.28 3.01
N SER A 92 -19.80 14.93 4.16
CA SER A 92 -20.85 15.67 4.85
C SER A 92 -20.31 16.98 5.39
N THR A 93 -21.16 18.00 5.44
CA THR A 93 -20.80 19.30 6.01
C THR A 93 -21.55 19.60 7.29
N LYS A 94 -20.85 20.20 8.25
CA LYS A 94 -21.40 20.67 9.52
C LYS A 94 -20.96 22.11 9.75
N GLU A 95 -21.92 23.01 9.90
CA GLU A 95 -21.64 24.39 10.28
C GLU A 95 -21.16 24.49 11.73
N LEU A 96 -20.18 25.35 11.97
CA LEU A 96 -19.54 25.57 13.25
C LEU A 96 -19.76 27.03 13.69
N ARG A 97 -20.18 27.21 14.95
CA ARG A 97 -20.23 28.55 15.56
C ARG A 97 -18.80 29.01 15.84
N LEU A 98 -18.33 30.02 15.11
CA LEU A 98 -16.94 30.49 15.14
C LEU A 98 -16.42 30.74 16.56
N VAL A 99 -17.10 31.59 17.34
CA VAL A 99 -16.60 32.03 18.66
C VAL A 99 -16.52 30.89 19.68
N PRO A 100 -17.59 30.10 19.93
CA PRO A 100 -17.48 28.95 20.83
C PRO A 100 -16.45 27.93 20.37
N TRP A 101 -16.36 27.68 19.07
CA TRP A 101 -15.42 26.73 18.50
C TRP A 101 -13.97 27.19 18.68
N ALA A 102 -13.66 28.45 18.38
CA ALA A 102 -12.35 29.04 18.57
C ALA A 102 -11.95 29.12 20.06
N LYS A 103 -12.87 29.48 20.98
CA LYS A 103 -12.62 29.44 22.43
C LYS A 103 -12.31 28.03 22.92
N ARG A 104 -13.03 27.02 22.45
CA ARG A 104 -12.80 25.61 22.80
C ARG A 104 -11.42 25.11 22.33
N ILE A 105 -11.00 25.54 21.15
CA ILE A 105 -9.69 25.19 20.59
C ILE A 105 -8.53 25.93 21.30
N PHE A 106 -8.78 27.18 21.70
CA PHE A 106 -7.79 28.04 22.32
C PHE A 106 -7.66 27.83 23.84
N GLY A 107 -8.72 27.33 24.49
CA GLY A 107 -8.80 27.08 25.94
C GLY A 107 -8.05 25.84 26.42
N ASP A 108 -8.31 25.45 27.68
CA ASP A 108 -7.68 24.28 28.29
C ASP A 108 -7.99 23.00 27.50
N ARG A 109 -6.93 22.28 27.11
CA ARG A 109 -7.02 21.07 26.27
C ARG A 109 -7.53 19.85 27.05
N LYS A 110 -7.67 19.96 28.38
CA LYS A 110 -8.20 18.89 29.24
C LYS A 110 -9.66 18.57 28.88
N GLY A 111 -9.92 17.31 28.48
CA GLY A 111 -11.28 16.80 28.20
C GLY A 111 -11.75 16.96 26.75
N LEU A 112 -10.87 17.33 25.81
CA LEU A 112 -11.21 17.35 24.39
C LEU A 112 -11.24 15.91 23.83
N SER A 113 -12.24 15.61 22.99
CA SER A 113 -12.38 14.29 22.35
C SER A 113 -11.21 13.98 21.40
N HIS A 114 -10.99 12.70 21.07
CA HIS A 114 -9.97 12.27 20.10
C HIS A 114 -10.11 12.98 18.73
N GLU A 115 -11.34 13.14 18.21
CA GLU A 115 -11.62 13.95 17.01
C GLU A 115 -11.10 15.40 17.11
N THR A 116 -11.02 15.93 18.33
CA THR A 116 -10.51 17.27 18.59
C THR A 116 -8.98 17.31 18.67
N ASN A 117 -8.30 16.18 18.96
CA ASN A 117 -6.84 16.11 18.99
C ASN A 117 -6.21 16.06 17.58
N GLU A 118 -6.78 15.31 16.63
CA GLU A 118 -6.35 15.39 15.21
C GLU A 118 -6.55 16.80 14.64
N LEU A 119 -7.66 17.44 15.03
CA LEU A 119 -7.98 18.85 14.77
C LEU A 119 -6.86 19.79 15.24
N LEU A 120 -6.31 19.55 16.45
CA LEU A 120 -5.29 20.40 17.06
C LEU A 120 -3.96 20.35 16.31
N ASN A 121 -3.63 19.22 15.67
CA ASN A 121 -2.40 19.11 14.87
C ASN A 121 -2.43 20.05 13.63
N HIS A 122 -3.61 20.32 13.06
CA HIS A 122 -3.79 21.31 11.98
C HIS A 122 -3.82 22.77 12.48
N LEU A 123 -4.05 22.97 13.78
CA LEU A 123 -4.24 24.29 14.39
C LEU A 123 -2.97 24.88 15.00
N ASP A 124 -1.87 24.12 15.05
CA ASP A 124 -0.54 24.68 15.32
C ASP A 124 0.13 25.23 14.03
N ASN A 125 -0.58 25.21 12.89
CA ASN A 125 -0.19 25.92 11.68
C ASN A 125 -0.39 27.45 11.84
N PRO A 126 0.64 28.27 11.57
CA PRO A 126 0.55 29.73 11.72
C PRO A 126 -0.54 30.37 10.84
N ILE A 127 -0.82 29.82 9.66
CA ILE A 127 -1.83 30.35 8.74
C ILE A 127 -3.24 30.11 9.30
N SER A 128 -3.51 28.89 9.79
CA SER A 128 -4.79 28.55 10.44
C SER A 128 -5.11 29.47 11.60
N LEU A 129 -4.11 29.71 12.46
CA LEU A 129 -4.24 30.62 13.60
C LEU A 129 -4.50 32.07 13.16
N PHE A 130 -3.83 32.53 12.10
CA PHE A 130 -4.03 33.86 11.55
C PHE A 130 -5.43 34.04 10.95
N ILE A 131 -5.92 33.10 10.13
CA ILE A 131 -7.26 33.20 9.53
C ILE A 131 -8.34 33.22 10.62
N LEU A 132 -8.23 32.35 11.63
CA LEU A 132 -9.15 32.36 12.77
C LEU A 132 -9.07 33.65 13.57
N SER A 133 -7.87 34.18 13.75
CA SER A 133 -7.64 35.46 14.41
C SER A 133 -8.34 36.62 13.66
N ARG A 134 -8.25 36.65 12.32
CA ARG A 134 -8.95 37.63 11.49
C ARG A 134 -10.47 37.47 11.60
N ALA A 135 -10.96 36.23 11.53
CA ALA A 135 -12.40 35.95 11.64
C ALA A 135 -12.97 36.35 13.01
N CYS A 136 -12.24 36.12 14.10
CA CYS A 136 -12.65 36.57 15.44
C CYS A 136 -12.73 38.09 15.54
N SER A 137 -11.76 38.82 14.94
CA SER A 137 -11.81 40.29 14.89
C SER A 137 -13.03 40.78 14.09
N PHE A 138 -13.34 40.12 12.97
CA PHE A 138 -14.50 40.47 12.14
C PHE A 138 -15.84 40.39 12.89
N VAL A 139 -16.00 39.43 13.82
CA VAL A 139 -17.20 39.29 14.66
C VAL A 139 -17.12 40.05 15.99
N GLY A 140 -16.10 40.89 16.20
CA GLY A 140 -15.94 41.73 17.40
C GLY A 140 -15.28 41.06 18.61
N GLU A 141 -14.76 39.84 18.49
CA GLU A 141 -14.07 39.13 19.58
C GLU A 141 -12.57 39.48 19.63
N GLU A 142 -12.27 40.74 19.96
CA GLU A 142 -10.90 41.29 19.89
C GLU A 142 -9.90 40.60 20.83
N HIS A 143 -10.31 40.19 22.03
CA HIS A 143 -9.42 39.49 22.96
C HIS A 143 -8.95 38.15 22.38
N LEU A 144 -9.87 37.35 21.86
CA LEU A 144 -9.57 36.05 21.25
C LEU A 144 -8.76 36.23 19.96
N SER A 145 -9.09 37.24 19.16
CA SER A 145 -8.34 37.61 17.96
C SER A 145 -6.87 37.90 18.28
N ARG A 146 -6.58 38.77 19.27
CA ARG A 146 -5.20 39.10 19.70
C ARG A 146 -4.44 37.85 20.15
N ALA A 147 -5.09 36.99 20.92
CA ALA A 147 -4.47 35.78 21.47
C ALA A 147 -4.11 34.77 20.36
N LEU A 148 -5.01 34.55 19.40
CA LEU A 148 -4.77 33.71 18.22
C LEU A 148 -3.67 34.29 17.31
N TYR A 149 -3.66 35.62 17.10
CA TYR A 149 -2.62 36.27 16.31
C TYR A 149 -1.24 36.07 16.96
N SER A 150 -1.12 36.34 18.26
CA SER A 150 0.14 36.14 18.98
C SER A 150 0.64 34.69 18.87
N ARG A 151 -0.27 33.70 18.95
CA ARG A 151 0.09 32.29 18.76
C ARG A 151 0.53 31.99 17.33
N SER A 152 -0.11 32.58 16.31
CA SER A 152 0.32 32.42 14.91
C SER A 152 1.76 32.86 14.70
N LEU A 153 2.17 33.95 15.35
CA LEU A 153 3.54 34.45 15.25
C LEU A 153 4.55 33.53 15.94
N LYS A 154 4.17 32.93 17.08
CA LYS A 154 5.00 31.94 17.81
C LYS A 154 5.11 30.60 17.09
N ALA A 155 4.14 30.27 16.23
CA ALA A 155 4.14 29.05 15.44
C ALA A 155 4.95 29.15 14.13
N LEU A 156 5.53 30.32 13.83
CA LEU A 156 6.44 30.46 12.68
C LEU A 156 7.75 29.68 12.96
N PRO A 157 8.33 28.98 11.98
CA PRO A 157 9.57 28.22 12.18
C PRO A 157 10.76 29.09 12.61
N ASP A 158 11.63 28.54 13.47
CA ASP A 158 12.86 29.19 13.91
C ASP A 158 13.78 29.47 12.70
N GLY A 159 14.21 30.73 12.54
CA GLY A 159 15.00 31.20 11.39
C GLY A 159 14.31 32.30 10.57
N TYR A 160 13.00 32.49 10.74
CA TYR A 160 12.25 33.63 10.18
C TYR A 160 12.39 34.91 11.03
N ASN A 161 13.63 35.28 11.38
CA ASN A 161 13.98 36.48 12.17
C ASN A 161 13.90 37.81 11.37
N LYS A 162 13.43 37.78 10.11
CA LYS A 162 13.02 38.99 9.39
C LYS A 162 11.69 39.49 9.97
N ALA A 163 11.39 40.78 9.76
CA ALA A 163 10.16 41.43 10.21
C ALA A 163 8.96 40.48 10.14
N VAL A 164 8.41 40.12 11.30
CA VAL A 164 7.43 39.04 11.51
C VAL A 164 6.25 39.08 10.51
N TYR A 165 5.83 40.30 10.15
CA TYR A 165 4.85 40.57 9.09
C TYR A 165 5.23 39.94 7.75
N GLY A 166 6.47 40.10 7.29
CA GLY A 166 6.96 39.57 6.02
C GLY A 166 6.95 38.04 5.97
N SER A 167 7.29 37.38 7.07
CA SER A 167 7.33 35.92 7.17
C SER A 167 5.93 35.31 7.05
N LEU A 168 4.96 35.80 7.82
CA LEU A 168 3.58 35.32 7.75
C LEU A 168 2.92 35.65 6.40
N LYS A 169 3.15 36.87 5.88
CA LYS A 169 2.73 37.27 4.53
C LYS A 169 3.25 36.32 3.46
N ASN A 170 4.52 35.95 3.55
CA ASN A 170 5.15 35.04 2.59
C ASN A 170 4.57 33.63 2.66
N GLN A 171 4.32 33.09 3.86
CA GLN A 171 3.70 31.77 4.01
C GLN A 171 2.26 31.73 3.46
N ILE A 172 1.45 32.75 3.76
CA ILE A 172 0.09 32.85 3.23
C ILE A 172 0.11 32.99 1.70
N ALA A 173 0.97 33.86 1.17
CA ALA A 173 1.14 34.00 -0.28
C ALA A 173 1.56 32.69 -0.95
N GLY A 174 2.43 31.91 -0.30
CA GLY A 174 2.84 30.60 -0.77
C GLY A 174 1.70 29.61 -0.85
N ARG A 175 0.92 29.45 0.23
CA ARG A 175 -0.25 28.55 0.25
C ARG A 175 -1.31 28.96 -0.77
N LEU A 176 -1.56 30.25 -0.92
CA LEU A 176 -2.51 30.76 -1.91
C LEU A 176 -2.05 30.49 -3.34
N THR A 177 -0.77 30.73 -3.62
CA THR A 177 -0.17 30.45 -4.93
C THR A 177 -0.24 28.96 -5.24
N TYR A 178 0.13 28.13 -4.26
CA TYR A 178 0.04 26.68 -4.35
C TYR A 178 -1.37 26.19 -4.63
N SER A 179 -2.36 26.68 -3.87
CA SER A 179 -3.75 26.31 -4.09
C SER A 179 -4.22 26.65 -5.51
N VAL A 180 -3.76 27.76 -6.10
CA VAL A 180 -4.09 28.10 -7.49
C VAL A 180 -3.37 27.20 -8.48
N ILE A 181 -2.12 26.79 -8.18
CA ILE A 181 -1.36 25.83 -9.00
C ILE A 181 -2.03 24.46 -8.99
N ARG A 182 -2.48 23.96 -7.83
CA ARG A 182 -3.24 22.71 -7.74
C ARG A 182 -4.54 22.78 -8.55
N ASP A 183 -5.20 23.94 -8.58
CA ASP A 183 -6.38 24.15 -9.41
C ASP A 183 -6.08 24.17 -10.91
N ILE A 184 -4.81 24.30 -11.32
CA ILE A 184 -4.40 24.03 -12.71
C ILE A 184 -4.67 22.57 -13.05
N GLU A 185 -4.41 21.59 -12.18
CA GLU A 185 -4.68 20.19 -12.51
C GLU A 185 -6.17 19.90 -12.69
N ALA A 186 -7.05 20.66 -12.04
CA ALA A 186 -8.49 20.43 -12.04
C ALA A 186 -9.08 20.62 -13.45
N PRO A 187 -9.83 19.63 -13.99
CA PRO A 187 -10.26 19.65 -15.38
C PRO A 187 -11.37 20.68 -15.62
N ASP A 188 -12.17 20.95 -14.58
CA ASP A 188 -13.34 21.82 -14.66
C ASP A 188 -13.01 23.30 -14.42
N THR A 189 -11.81 23.60 -13.92
CA THR A 189 -11.40 24.98 -13.66
C THR A 189 -10.89 25.61 -14.95
N SER A 190 -11.61 26.57 -15.51
CA SER A 190 -11.20 27.25 -16.75
C SER A 190 -9.88 28.03 -16.60
N TRP A 191 -9.12 28.18 -17.70
CA TRP A 191 -7.91 29.02 -17.72
C TRP A 191 -8.19 30.48 -17.36
N LEU A 192 -9.37 30.99 -17.72
CA LEU A 192 -9.84 32.32 -17.37
C LEU A 192 -9.97 32.51 -15.85
N GLU A 193 -10.51 31.51 -15.15
CA GLU A 193 -10.64 31.56 -13.69
C GLU A 193 -9.27 31.55 -13.00
N ILE A 194 -8.39 30.63 -13.41
CA ILE A 194 -7.02 30.51 -12.86
C ILE A 194 -6.26 31.84 -13.07
N ARG A 195 -6.34 32.40 -14.29
CA ARG A 195 -5.73 33.69 -14.65
C ARG A 195 -6.21 34.82 -13.75
N ASN A 196 -7.52 34.95 -13.57
CA ASN A 196 -8.09 36.03 -12.75
C ASN A 196 -7.60 35.94 -11.30
N ARG A 197 -7.49 34.72 -10.75
CA ARG A 197 -6.95 34.50 -9.40
C ARG A 197 -5.47 34.82 -9.31
N LEU A 198 -4.66 34.39 -10.27
CA LEU A 198 -3.23 34.72 -10.31
C LEU A 198 -2.99 36.22 -10.48
N ARG A 199 -3.83 36.95 -11.23
CA ARG A 199 -3.75 38.42 -11.32
C ARG A 199 -3.97 39.09 -9.97
N VAL A 200 -4.95 38.63 -9.21
CA VAL A 200 -5.17 39.12 -7.83
C VAL A 200 -3.94 38.83 -6.98
N LEU A 201 -3.43 37.59 -6.99
CA LEU A 201 -2.24 37.25 -6.22
C LEU A 201 -1.01 38.05 -6.66
N ALA A 202 -0.76 38.22 -7.95
CA ALA A 202 0.36 39.02 -8.45
C ALA A 202 0.29 40.48 -7.95
N LYS A 203 -0.91 41.08 -7.91
CA LYS A 203 -1.10 42.43 -7.36
C LYS A 203 -0.81 42.52 -5.86
N HIS A 204 -1.23 41.52 -5.08
CA HIS A 204 -1.23 41.59 -3.62
C HIS A 204 -0.02 40.89 -2.95
N CYS A 205 0.64 39.99 -3.66
CA CYS A 205 1.85 39.27 -3.21
C CYS A 205 3.15 40.02 -3.55
N ALA A 206 3.08 41.29 -3.98
CA ALA A 206 4.26 42.11 -4.19
C ALA A 206 5.18 42.11 -2.93
N GLY A 207 6.47 41.87 -3.15
CA GLY A 207 7.47 41.74 -2.09
C GLY A 207 7.53 40.38 -1.38
N THR A 208 6.79 39.37 -1.87
CA THR A 208 6.95 37.96 -1.45
C THR A 208 7.76 37.18 -2.49
N GLU A 209 8.29 36.01 -2.13
CA GLU A 209 9.07 35.17 -3.06
C GLU A 209 8.21 34.63 -4.23
N TYR A 210 6.89 34.57 -4.06
CA TYR A 210 5.93 34.08 -5.05
C TYR A 210 5.48 35.12 -6.08
N PHE A 211 5.90 36.39 -5.93
CA PHE A 211 5.50 37.45 -6.86
C PHE A 211 5.96 37.19 -8.30
N GLY A 212 7.21 36.72 -8.48
CA GLY A 212 7.74 36.41 -9.80
C GLY A 212 6.91 35.34 -10.52
N LEU A 213 6.67 34.23 -9.83
CA LEU A 213 5.89 33.10 -10.34
C LEU A 213 4.45 33.48 -10.70
N THR A 214 3.74 34.15 -9.78
CA THR A 214 2.34 34.56 -9.99
C THR A 214 2.20 35.53 -11.17
N LYS A 215 3.15 36.47 -11.32
CA LYS A 215 3.20 37.40 -12.45
C LYS A 215 3.48 36.69 -13.77
N GLU A 216 4.45 35.77 -13.79
CA GLU A 216 4.79 34.97 -14.98
C GLU A 216 3.58 34.14 -15.43
N TYR A 217 3.00 33.32 -14.53
CA TYR A 217 1.89 32.44 -14.87
C TYR A 217 0.65 33.23 -15.29
N SER A 218 0.35 34.35 -14.61
CA SER A 218 -0.73 35.24 -15.04
C SER A 218 -0.51 35.75 -16.47
N SER A 219 0.71 36.12 -16.83
CA SER A 219 1.02 36.65 -18.16
C SER A 219 0.90 35.58 -19.24
N LEU A 220 1.30 34.34 -18.95
CA LEU A 220 1.12 33.20 -19.86
C LEU A 220 -0.37 32.89 -20.08
N LEU A 221 -1.15 32.88 -19.00
CA LEU A 221 -2.58 32.60 -19.08
C LEU A 221 -3.38 33.70 -19.80
N ASP A 222 -2.91 34.95 -19.78
CA ASP A 222 -3.50 36.01 -20.61
C ASP A 222 -3.46 35.64 -22.09
N GLN A 223 -2.33 35.11 -22.55
CA GLN A 223 -2.15 34.68 -23.94
C GLN A 223 -3.00 33.43 -24.24
N MET A 224 -2.99 32.44 -23.34
CA MET A 224 -3.78 31.21 -23.49
C MET A 224 -5.28 31.48 -23.59
N VAL A 225 -5.82 32.41 -22.78
CA VAL A 225 -7.24 32.78 -22.83
C VAL A 225 -7.60 33.49 -24.14
N ILE A 226 -6.72 34.35 -24.66
CA ILE A 226 -6.92 34.99 -25.97
C ILE A 226 -6.93 33.91 -27.08
N GLU A 227 -6.02 32.94 -27.00
CA GLU A 227 -5.96 31.82 -27.93
C GLU A 227 -7.24 30.96 -27.89
N ASP A 228 -7.75 30.63 -26.68
CA ASP A 228 -9.02 29.91 -26.48
C ASP A 228 -10.20 30.65 -27.10
N GLN A 229 -10.28 31.96 -26.90
CA GLN A 229 -11.33 32.78 -27.49
C GLN A 229 -11.27 32.77 -29.02
N ARG A 230 -10.08 32.83 -29.61
CA ARG A 230 -9.91 32.74 -31.07
C ARG A 230 -10.38 31.38 -31.60
N ARG A 231 -9.96 30.28 -30.98
CA ARG A 231 -10.35 28.91 -31.35
C ARG A 231 -11.86 28.65 -31.17
N SER A 232 -12.48 29.17 -30.10
CA SER A 232 -13.92 29.02 -29.85
C SER A 232 -14.80 29.63 -30.95
N ARG A 233 -14.29 30.64 -31.67
CA ARG A 233 -14.96 31.26 -32.82
C ARG A 233 -14.82 30.47 -34.13
N GLY A 234 -14.31 29.24 -34.07
CA GLY A 234 -14.13 28.37 -35.23
C GLY A 234 -12.87 28.65 -36.05
N VAL A 235 -12.02 29.58 -35.62
CA VAL A 235 -10.74 29.85 -36.29
C VAL A 235 -9.78 28.70 -36.01
N GLY A 236 -9.49 27.88 -37.03
CA GLY A 236 -8.48 26.83 -36.99
C GLY A 236 -8.94 25.46 -36.48
N ARG A 237 -10.24 25.15 -36.44
CA ARG A 237 -10.76 23.83 -36.00
C ARG A 237 -11.18 22.98 -37.21
N HIS A 238 -10.64 21.76 -37.32
CA HIS A 238 -11.09 20.80 -38.34
C HIS A 238 -12.32 20.03 -37.83
N ARG A 239 -13.35 19.85 -38.68
CA ARG A 239 -14.67 19.34 -38.24
C ARG A 239 -14.77 17.81 -38.15
N ASN A 240 -13.83 17.05 -38.70
CA ASN A 240 -13.90 15.59 -38.78
C ASN A 240 -12.61 14.96 -38.25
N SER A 241 -12.68 14.32 -37.07
CA SER A 241 -11.55 13.80 -36.26
C SER A 241 -10.54 14.88 -35.82
N PRO A 242 -9.95 14.77 -34.60
CA PRO A 242 -8.94 15.72 -34.19
C PRO A 242 -7.71 15.55 -35.08
N ASP A 243 -7.37 16.58 -35.85
CA ASP A 243 -6.12 16.64 -36.59
C ASP A 243 -4.94 16.77 -35.61
N ILE A 244 -3.72 16.50 -36.07
CA ILE A 244 -2.47 16.66 -35.32
C ILE A 244 -2.39 18.07 -34.70
N ASP A 245 -2.79 19.11 -35.43
CA ASP A 245 -2.77 20.48 -34.94
C ASP A 245 -3.81 20.75 -33.84
N ASP A 246 -4.95 20.04 -33.85
CA ASP A 246 -5.95 20.10 -32.76
C ASP A 246 -5.42 19.40 -31.51
N LEU A 247 -4.83 18.20 -31.66
CA LEU A 247 -4.23 17.46 -30.54
C LEU A 247 -3.05 18.19 -29.92
N VAL A 248 -2.21 18.83 -30.75
CA VAL A 248 -1.09 19.64 -30.31
C VAL A 248 -1.57 20.85 -29.50
N TYR A 249 -2.62 21.53 -29.97
CA TYR A 249 -3.25 22.61 -29.22
C TYR A 249 -3.80 22.11 -27.88
N ASP A 250 -4.40 20.92 -27.86
CA ASP A 250 -4.95 20.30 -26.66
C ASP A 250 -3.89 19.76 -25.67
N LEU A 251 -2.60 19.77 -26.01
CA LEU A 251 -1.54 19.40 -25.06
C LEU A 251 -1.53 20.29 -23.82
N LYS A 252 -2.01 21.54 -23.89
CA LYS A 252 -2.20 22.37 -22.70
C LYS A 252 -3.20 21.76 -21.73
N ASN A 253 -4.11 20.92 -22.21
CA ASN A 253 -5.07 20.20 -21.39
C ASN A 253 -4.58 18.77 -21.01
N GLN A 254 -3.31 18.42 -21.27
CA GLN A 254 -2.73 17.12 -20.89
C GLN A 254 -2.54 17.03 -19.37
N ARG A 255 -2.97 15.91 -18.76
CA ARG A 255 -2.89 15.66 -17.32
C ARG A 255 -1.94 14.48 -17.07
N GLY A 256 -0.71 14.76 -16.68
CA GLY A 256 0.21 13.75 -16.20
C GLY A 256 -0.04 13.41 -14.73
N PHE A 257 0.60 12.35 -14.25
CA PHE A 257 0.55 11.95 -12.85
C PHE A 257 1.95 11.59 -12.36
N GLU A 258 2.24 11.95 -11.12
CA GLU A 258 3.49 11.63 -10.45
C GLU A 258 3.27 10.47 -9.48
N ARG A 259 3.93 9.34 -9.72
CA ARG A 259 3.69 8.09 -8.96
C ARG A 259 4.34 8.06 -7.58
N MET A 260 5.33 8.93 -7.33
CA MET A 260 6.13 8.96 -6.10
C MET A 260 6.55 10.38 -5.81
N GLN A 261 6.56 10.78 -4.54
CA GLN A 261 7.06 12.09 -4.11
C GLN A 261 8.38 11.92 -3.34
N PRO A 262 9.49 12.53 -3.78
CA PRO A 262 9.65 13.26 -5.04
C PRO A 262 9.83 12.33 -6.26
N GLY A 263 9.29 12.72 -7.41
CA GLY A 263 9.32 11.95 -8.67
C GLY A 263 9.19 12.84 -9.90
N TYR A 264 8.84 12.24 -11.04
CA TYR A 264 8.57 12.96 -12.28
C TYR A 264 7.11 12.80 -12.68
N CYS A 265 6.51 13.87 -13.21
CA CYS A 265 5.18 13.81 -13.79
C CYS A 265 5.23 13.05 -15.13
N GLU A 266 4.60 11.87 -15.15
CA GLU A 266 4.47 11.04 -16.33
C GLU A 266 3.25 11.50 -17.13
N VAL A 267 3.46 12.18 -18.27
CA VAL A 267 2.33 12.75 -19.06
C VAL A 267 1.39 11.67 -19.60
N PHE A 268 1.87 10.44 -19.76
CA PHE A 268 1.08 9.31 -20.23
C PHE A 268 0.25 8.61 -19.13
N ALA A 269 0.43 9.01 -17.86
CA ALA A 269 -0.38 8.52 -16.75
C ALA A 269 -1.72 9.27 -16.60
N ASP A 270 -2.19 9.90 -17.68
CA ASP A 270 -3.48 10.57 -17.76
C ASP A 270 -4.62 9.55 -17.57
N LEU A 271 -5.58 9.88 -16.70
CA LEU A 271 -6.74 9.03 -16.44
C LEU A 271 -7.62 8.81 -17.67
N ARG A 272 -7.51 9.65 -18.69
CA ARG A 272 -8.17 9.45 -19.99
C ARG A 272 -7.53 8.33 -20.83
N GLY A 273 -6.34 7.85 -20.45
CA GLY A 273 -5.60 6.81 -21.13
C GLY A 273 -5.35 7.14 -22.61
N GLU A 274 -5.71 6.20 -23.49
CA GLU A 274 -5.59 6.32 -24.96
C GLU A 274 -6.36 7.51 -25.56
N LYS A 275 -7.32 8.10 -24.83
CA LYS A 275 -8.06 9.29 -25.26
C LYS A 275 -7.34 10.60 -24.95
N SER A 276 -6.24 10.58 -24.20
CA SER A 276 -5.47 11.80 -23.93
C SER A 276 -4.78 12.34 -25.20
N PRO A 277 -4.61 13.66 -25.35
CA PRO A 277 -3.89 14.25 -26.48
C PRO A 277 -2.49 13.67 -26.69
N ALA A 278 -1.72 13.46 -25.61
CA ALA A 278 -0.39 12.86 -25.66
C ALA A 278 -0.41 11.43 -26.22
N ALA A 279 -1.33 10.57 -25.74
CA ALA A 279 -1.46 9.20 -26.23
C ALA A 279 -1.88 9.14 -27.71
N GLN A 280 -2.83 10.00 -28.12
CA GLN A 280 -3.27 10.08 -29.52
C GLN A 280 -2.13 10.54 -30.45
N LEU A 281 -1.36 11.56 -30.06
CA LEU A 281 -0.19 12.01 -30.83
C LEU A 281 0.90 10.92 -30.92
N ALA A 282 1.17 10.22 -29.81
CA ALA A 282 2.11 9.11 -29.80
C ALA A 282 1.67 7.95 -30.71
N LYS A 283 0.36 7.67 -30.76
CA LYS A 283 -0.25 6.67 -31.64
C LYS A 283 -0.17 7.06 -33.12
N ILE A 284 -0.34 8.35 -33.44
CA ILE A 284 -0.12 8.86 -34.80
C ILE A 284 1.33 8.63 -35.24
N GLY A 285 2.30 8.84 -34.33
CA GLY A 285 3.71 8.50 -34.56
C GLY A 285 4.47 9.55 -35.37
N ILE A 286 5.30 9.11 -36.32
CA ILE A 286 6.21 9.98 -37.11
C ILE A 286 5.50 11.19 -37.76
N PRO A 287 4.26 11.08 -38.32
CA PRO A 287 3.55 12.22 -38.87
C PRO A 287 3.31 13.38 -37.88
N ALA A 288 3.20 13.11 -36.57
CA ALA A 288 3.00 14.14 -35.55
C ALA A 288 4.29 14.89 -35.16
N VAL A 289 5.46 14.32 -35.45
CA VAL A 289 6.77 14.83 -35.01
C VAL A 289 7.03 16.27 -35.45
N PRO A 290 6.79 16.69 -36.72
CA PRO A 290 7.02 18.08 -37.12
C PRO A 290 6.23 19.10 -36.28
N ALA A 291 4.99 18.79 -35.92
CA ALA A 291 4.15 19.67 -35.11
C ALA A 291 4.62 19.72 -33.65
N LEU A 292 5.00 18.57 -33.09
CA LEU A 292 5.57 18.49 -31.75
C LEU A 292 6.91 19.23 -31.62
N ILE A 293 7.78 19.17 -32.65
CA ILE A 293 9.04 19.93 -32.69
C ILE A 293 8.77 21.44 -32.63
N ARG A 294 7.75 21.95 -33.33
CA ARG A 294 7.35 23.37 -33.24
C ARG A 294 6.90 23.74 -31.82
N CYS A 295 6.27 22.79 -31.11
CA CYS A 295 5.78 23.02 -29.75
C CYS A 295 6.86 23.08 -28.69
N LEU A 296 8.11 22.73 -29.02
CA LEU A 296 9.23 22.93 -28.10
C LEU A 296 9.50 24.41 -27.80
N ASP A 297 9.01 25.33 -28.63
CA ASP A 297 9.04 26.77 -28.36
C ASP A 297 7.84 27.26 -27.51
N ASN A 298 6.83 26.41 -27.29
CA ASN A 298 5.59 26.79 -26.61
C ASN A 298 5.74 26.74 -25.09
N CYS A 299 5.80 27.91 -24.46
CA CYS A 299 5.93 28.07 -23.02
C CYS A 299 4.61 28.09 -22.24
N TYR A 300 3.46 27.87 -22.88
CA TYR A 300 2.15 27.82 -22.22
C TYR A 300 2.10 26.72 -21.16
N LEU A 301 1.28 26.93 -20.14
CA LEU A 301 1.08 25.94 -19.09
C LEU A 301 0.28 24.75 -19.62
N SER A 302 0.58 23.56 -19.09
CA SER A 302 -0.24 22.37 -19.24
C SER A 302 -1.08 22.11 -17.96
N ARG A 303 -1.91 21.08 -17.97
CA ARG A 303 -2.62 20.58 -16.77
C ARG A 303 -1.79 19.55 -15.98
N SER A 304 -0.52 19.36 -16.35
CA SER A 304 0.40 18.42 -15.70
C SER A 304 1.29 19.17 -14.73
N THR A 305 1.38 18.69 -13.49
CA THR A 305 2.19 19.26 -12.40
C THR A 305 3.16 18.21 -11.87
N ALA A 306 4.29 18.66 -11.35
CA ALA A 306 5.30 17.82 -10.72
C ALA A 306 5.76 18.44 -9.39
N HIS A 307 6.07 17.61 -8.41
CA HIS A 307 6.73 18.05 -7.18
C HIS A 307 8.21 18.28 -7.46
N SER A 308 8.66 19.51 -7.26
CA SER A 308 10.06 19.87 -7.51
C SER A 308 10.95 19.38 -6.36
N LEU A 309 11.93 18.54 -6.70
CA LEU A 309 13.01 18.12 -5.78
C LEU A 309 13.84 19.26 -5.20
N ARG A 310 13.86 20.42 -5.88
CA ARG A 310 14.88 21.46 -5.71
C ARG A 310 14.37 22.75 -5.10
N SER A 311 13.08 22.84 -4.79
CA SER A 311 12.44 24.13 -4.56
C SER A 311 11.59 24.13 -3.29
N THR A 312 11.64 25.24 -2.54
CA THR A 312 10.67 25.59 -1.50
C THR A 312 9.28 25.91 -2.08
N LEU A 313 9.17 26.01 -3.41
CA LEU A 313 7.90 26.11 -4.13
C LEU A 313 7.27 24.71 -4.25
N PRO A 314 6.01 24.55 -3.83
CA PRO A 314 5.42 23.24 -3.56
C PRO A 314 4.99 22.40 -4.78
N GLU A 315 4.98 22.93 -6.01
CA GLU A 315 4.69 22.21 -7.26
C GLU A 315 5.13 23.05 -8.48
N GLU A 316 5.68 22.43 -9.53
CA GLU A 316 5.95 23.07 -10.82
C GLU A 316 4.93 22.56 -11.86
N THR A 317 4.21 23.48 -12.51
CA THR A 317 3.36 23.13 -13.66
C THR A 317 4.24 22.95 -14.89
N LEU A 318 4.13 21.79 -15.54
CA LEU A 318 4.77 21.51 -16.83
C LEU A 318 4.22 22.44 -17.91
N ARG A 319 5.09 22.89 -18.81
CA ARG A 319 4.71 23.66 -20.00
C ARG A 319 4.35 22.72 -21.15
N VAL A 320 3.65 23.24 -22.16
CA VAL A 320 3.30 22.51 -23.39
C VAL A 320 4.56 21.94 -24.07
N ARG A 321 5.68 22.67 -24.08
CA ARG A 321 6.96 22.15 -24.58
C ARG A 321 7.47 20.92 -23.83
N ASP A 322 7.27 20.85 -22.52
CA ASP A 322 7.71 19.73 -21.69
C ASP A 322 6.89 18.48 -22.02
N VAL A 323 5.57 18.66 -22.14
CA VAL A 323 4.64 17.61 -22.58
C VAL A 323 4.98 17.14 -24.00
N ALA A 324 5.18 18.07 -24.93
CA ALA A 324 5.53 17.76 -26.32
C ALA A 324 6.85 16.98 -26.40
N LEU A 325 7.84 17.31 -25.57
CA LEU A 325 9.10 16.56 -25.52
C LEU A 325 8.91 15.13 -25.01
N GLN A 326 8.09 14.89 -23.98
CA GLN A 326 7.78 13.53 -23.54
C GLN A 326 7.07 12.72 -24.63
N VAL A 327 6.16 13.34 -25.40
CA VAL A 327 5.51 12.71 -26.55
C VAL A 327 6.52 12.40 -27.66
N LEU A 328 7.42 13.35 -27.99
CA LEU A 328 8.50 13.13 -28.96
C LEU A 328 9.40 11.96 -28.55
N ASN A 329 9.80 11.91 -27.29
CA ASN A 329 10.64 10.83 -26.78
C ASN A 329 9.93 9.47 -26.90
N ARG A 330 8.62 9.42 -26.63
CA ARG A 330 7.82 8.20 -26.76
C ARG A 330 7.73 7.73 -28.22
N ILE A 331 7.56 8.65 -29.17
CA ILE A 331 7.52 8.32 -30.61
C ILE A 331 8.89 7.85 -31.10
N ALA A 332 9.95 8.51 -30.65
CA ALA A 332 11.33 8.27 -31.09
C ALA A 332 12.03 7.13 -30.33
N PHE A 333 11.44 6.62 -29.25
CA PHE A 333 12.04 5.64 -28.33
C PHE A 333 13.40 6.08 -27.78
N ARG A 334 13.55 7.39 -27.57
CA ARG A 334 14.82 7.99 -27.15
C ARG A 334 14.60 9.28 -26.39
N SER A 335 15.55 9.64 -25.52
CA SER A 335 15.56 10.96 -24.91
C SER A 335 16.34 11.97 -25.75
N PHE A 336 15.71 13.09 -26.10
CA PHE A 336 16.41 14.23 -26.70
C PHE A 336 17.08 15.14 -25.66
N GLU A 337 16.74 15.01 -24.38
CA GLU A 337 17.32 15.78 -23.26
C GLU A 337 17.40 14.96 -21.97
N ALA A 338 18.60 14.84 -21.40
CA ALA A 338 18.89 13.89 -20.31
C ALA A 338 18.21 14.24 -18.97
N ASN A 339 17.79 15.50 -18.77
CA ASN A 339 17.29 16.00 -17.49
C ASN A 339 15.75 16.08 -17.39
N LEU A 340 15.03 15.33 -18.22
CA LEU A 340 13.58 15.24 -18.13
C LEU A 340 13.19 14.63 -16.77
N GLY A 341 12.52 15.41 -15.94
CA GLY A 341 12.10 15.00 -14.59
C GLY A 341 12.68 15.83 -13.44
N ARG A 342 13.51 16.85 -13.71
CA ARG A 342 13.98 17.82 -12.68
C ARG A 342 13.40 19.23 -12.87
N GLY A 343 12.16 19.32 -13.36
CA GLY A 343 11.46 20.57 -13.61
C GLY A 343 11.29 20.90 -15.10
N ASN A 344 10.82 22.11 -15.38
CA ASN A 344 10.56 22.61 -16.73
C ASN A 344 11.84 22.76 -17.57
N LEU A 345 11.76 22.49 -18.86
CA LEU A 345 12.83 22.80 -19.81
C LEU A 345 13.15 24.29 -19.75
N THR A 346 14.44 24.62 -19.71
CA THR A 346 14.91 25.98 -19.99
C THR A 346 14.83 26.26 -21.49
N ASP A 347 14.90 27.53 -21.91
CA ASP A 347 14.89 27.89 -23.33
C ASP A 347 16.08 27.28 -24.09
N TRP A 348 17.23 27.19 -23.42
CA TRP A 348 18.42 26.53 -23.97
C TRP A 348 18.23 25.02 -24.12
N SER A 349 17.69 24.34 -23.10
CA SER A 349 17.39 22.90 -23.16
C SER A 349 16.34 22.60 -24.23
N ALA A 350 15.31 23.44 -24.36
CA ALA A 350 14.28 23.32 -25.40
C ALA A 350 14.89 23.50 -26.81
N SER A 351 15.75 24.50 -27.00
CA SER A 351 16.44 24.74 -28.27
C SER A 351 17.34 23.57 -28.68
N ARG A 352 18.08 23.01 -27.72
CA ARG A 352 18.91 21.81 -27.94
C ARG A 352 18.07 20.59 -28.27
N ALA A 353 17.00 20.33 -27.51
CA ALA A 353 16.09 19.23 -27.77
C ALA A 353 15.47 19.34 -29.17
N LYS A 354 15.07 20.55 -29.56
CA LYS A 354 14.54 20.85 -30.90
C LYS A 354 15.55 20.56 -32.00
N MET A 355 16.80 21.01 -31.86
CA MET A 355 17.87 20.74 -32.81
C MET A 355 18.13 19.23 -32.98
N ARG A 356 18.19 18.49 -31.86
CA ARG A 356 18.38 17.03 -31.86
C ARG A 356 17.20 16.30 -32.50
N ALA A 357 15.98 16.70 -32.18
CA ALA A 357 14.77 16.13 -32.75
C ALA A 357 14.65 16.40 -34.26
N MET A 358 15.03 17.59 -34.73
CA MET A 358 15.11 17.91 -36.16
C MET A 358 16.17 17.08 -36.88
N SER A 359 17.36 16.95 -36.29
CA SER A 359 18.44 16.12 -36.84
C SER A 359 18.00 14.66 -36.96
N TRP A 360 17.41 14.10 -35.90
CA TRP A 360 16.85 12.75 -35.91
C TRP A 360 15.74 12.57 -36.96
N LEU A 361 14.79 13.50 -37.05
CA LEU A 361 13.71 13.43 -38.04
C LEU A 361 14.26 13.46 -39.47
N ASN A 362 15.30 14.26 -39.73
CA ASN A 362 15.97 14.28 -41.03
C ASN A 362 16.65 12.95 -41.36
N SER A 363 17.30 12.32 -40.38
CA SER A 363 17.85 10.96 -40.53
C SER A 363 16.75 9.94 -40.81
N VAL A 364 15.60 10.01 -40.12
CA VAL A 364 14.46 9.12 -40.35
C VAL A 364 13.88 9.32 -41.74
N LYS A 365 13.76 10.57 -42.23
CA LYS A 365 13.31 10.86 -43.60
C LYS A 365 14.26 10.31 -44.66
N LYS A 366 15.58 10.39 -44.41
CA LYS A 366 16.61 9.96 -45.35
C LYS A 366 16.81 8.44 -45.39
N LEU A 367 16.80 7.79 -44.23
CA LEU A 367 17.22 6.39 -44.07
C LEU A 367 16.06 5.44 -43.73
N GLY A 368 14.92 5.98 -43.28
CA GLY A 368 13.86 5.20 -42.64
C GLY A 368 14.13 4.93 -41.16
N LEU A 369 13.06 4.77 -40.38
CA LEU A 369 13.15 4.62 -38.92
C LEU A 369 13.95 3.37 -38.48
N ALA A 370 13.74 2.24 -39.15
CA ALA A 370 14.44 0.99 -38.83
C ALA A 370 15.96 1.14 -38.96
N LYS A 371 16.43 1.76 -40.06
CA LYS A 371 17.86 1.97 -40.30
C LYS A 371 18.48 2.93 -39.29
N VAL A 372 17.75 3.97 -38.89
CA VAL A 372 18.19 4.88 -37.81
C VAL A 372 18.39 4.12 -36.50
N PHE A 373 17.45 3.26 -36.10
CA PHE A 373 17.65 2.41 -34.92
C PHE A 373 18.85 1.47 -35.07
N VAL A 374 19.01 0.81 -36.22
CA VAL A 374 20.18 -0.06 -36.48
C VAL A 374 21.49 0.70 -36.30
N ASP A 375 21.60 1.91 -36.85
CA ASP A 375 22.82 2.71 -36.80
C ASP A 375 23.10 3.22 -35.38
N ASP A 376 22.08 3.70 -34.68
CA ASP A 376 22.22 4.22 -33.32
C ASP A 376 22.57 3.10 -32.31
N ILE A 377 22.00 1.90 -32.48
CA ILE A 377 22.35 0.70 -31.68
C ILE A 377 23.80 0.30 -31.94
N ARG A 378 24.25 0.28 -33.20
CA ARG A 378 25.65 -0.05 -33.54
C ARG A 378 26.64 1.00 -33.03
N ALA A 379 26.20 2.25 -32.89
CA ALA A 379 26.99 3.30 -32.28
C ALA A 379 26.97 3.26 -30.74
N MET A 380 26.19 2.36 -30.12
CA MET A 380 25.96 2.30 -28.67
C MET A 380 25.53 3.68 -28.10
N GLY A 381 24.67 4.40 -28.82
CA GLY A 381 24.18 5.71 -28.38
C GLY A 381 23.38 5.62 -27.08
N VAL A 382 23.25 6.71 -26.32
CA VAL A 382 22.64 6.73 -24.95
C VAL A 382 21.28 6.00 -24.81
N ASN A 383 20.52 5.87 -25.90
CA ASN A 383 19.19 5.27 -25.92
C ASN A 383 19.16 3.86 -26.57
N TYR A 384 20.31 3.23 -26.83
CA TYR A 384 20.39 2.01 -27.63
C TYR A 384 19.51 0.86 -27.09
N ILE A 385 19.29 0.74 -25.77
CA ILE A 385 18.40 -0.29 -25.20
C ILE A 385 16.94 -0.05 -25.61
N ALA A 386 16.44 1.18 -25.42
CA ALA A 386 15.06 1.53 -25.77
C ALA A 386 14.82 1.45 -27.29
N GLU A 387 15.84 1.80 -28.08
CA GLU A 387 15.81 1.67 -29.54
C GLU A 387 15.87 0.21 -29.98
N ALA A 388 16.64 -0.65 -29.29
CA ALA A 388 16.65 -2.09 -29.52
C ALA A 388 15.29 -2.75 -29.19
N GLU A 389 14.68 -2.38 -28.06
CA GLU A 389 13.30 -2.76 -27.72
C GLU A 389 12.33 -2.36 -28.84
N ALA A 390 12.38 -1.10 -29.30
CA ALA A 390 11.53 -0.61 -30.37
C ALA A 390 11.78 -1.31 -31.72
N LEU A 391 13.02 -1.64 -32.03
CA LEU A 391 13.41 -2.32 -33.26
C LEU A 391 12.87 -3.76 -33.29
N VAL A 392 12.95 -4.49 -32.16
CA VAL A 392 12.37 -5.83 -32.03
C VAL A 392 10.86 -5.78 -32.22
N ASP A 393 10.19 -4.79 -31.64
CA ASP A 393 8.73 -4.69 -31.64
C ASP A 393 8.17 -4.29 -33.00
N LYS A 394 8.82 -3.34 -33.68
CA LYS A 394 8.31 -2.75 -34.93
C LYS A 394 8.91 -3.36 -36.20
N PHE A 395 10.14 -3.88 -36.11
CA PHE A 395 10.90 -4.38 -37.24
C PHE A 395 11.62 -5.70 -36.89
N PRO A 396 10.90 -6.74 -36.42
CA PRO A 396 11.51 -7.95 -35.88
C PRO A 396 12.52 -8.61 -36.84
N GLY A 397 12.24 -8.61 -38.16
CA GLY A 397 13.15 -9.17 -39.17
C GLY A 397 14.47 -8.42 -39.39
N GLN A 398 14.64 -7.22 -38.84
CA GLN A 398 15.88 -6.42 -38.91
C GLN A 398 16.61 -6.33 -37.55
N SER A 399 16.07 -6.96 -36.51
CA SER A 399 16.48 -6.72 -35.13
C SER A 399 17.67 -7.58 -34.67
N PHE A 400 17.85 -8.78 -35.21
CA PHE A 400 18.84 -9.74 -34.71
C PHE A 400 20.27 -9.20 -34.72
N GLU A 401 20.78 -8.74 -35.87
CA GLU A 401 22.18 -8.29 -35.97
C GLU A 401 22.49 -7.08 -35.08
N PRO A 402 21.65 -6.03 -35.02
CA PRO A 402 21.84 -4.92 -34.08
C PRO A 402 21.79 -5.35 -32.61
N VAL A 403 20.82 -6.19 -32.21
CA VAL A 403 20.72 -6.67 -30.82
C VAL A 403 21.93 -7.54 -30.46
N ARG A 404 22.35 -8.46 -31.33
CA ARG A 404 23.56 -9.28 -31.14
C ARG A 404 24.81 -8.41 -30.97
N PHE A 405 24.92 -7.36 -31.79
CA PHE A 405 26.02 -6.41 -31.68
C PHE A 405 26.01 -5.73 -30.31
N ALA A 406 24.86 -5.19 -29.88
CA ALA A 406 24.73 -4.51 -28.59
C ALA A 406 25.02 -5.45 -27.40
N VAL A 407 24.55 -6.69 -27.43
CA VAL A 407 24.84 -7.69 -26.38
C VAL A 407 26.34 -7.92 -26.23
N THR A 408 27.08 -7.95 -27.34
CA THR A 408 28.53 -8.16 -27.34
C THR A 408 29.30 -6.95 -26.79
N HIS A 409 28.82 -5.73 -27.06
CA HIS A 409 29.56 -4.50 -26.77
C HIS A 409 29.09 -3.77 -25.51
N GLU A 410 27.99 -4.19 -24.89
CA GLU A 410 27.50 -3.58 -23.67
C GLU A 410 28.46 -3.84 -22.50
N GLY A 411 28.86 -2.78 -21.79
CA GLY A 411 29.82 -2.89 -20.69
C GLY A 411 29.19 -3.42 -19.40
N SER A 412 27.96 -3.02 -19.09
CA SER A 412 27.26 -3.37 -17.84
C SER A 412 26.55 -4.72 -17.95
N SER A 413 26.61 -5.52 -16.88
CA SER A 413 25.85 -6.79 -16.80
C SER A 413 24.34 -6.56 -16.84
N GLU A 414 23.84 -5.50 -16.19
CA GLU A 414 22.42 -5.12 -16.21
C GLU A 414 21.92 -4.77 -17.61
N GLY A 415 22.62 -3.86 -18.31
CA GLY A 415 22.27 -3.48 -19.69
C GLY A 415 22.34 -4.68 -20.63
N ARG A 416 23.37 -5.53 -20.48
CA ARG A 416 23.52 -6.76 -21.28
C ARG A 416 22.38 -7.74 -21.02
N ALA A 417 22.01 -7.97 -19.76
CA ALA A 417 20.89 -8.85 -19.41
C ALA A 417 19.56 -8.35 -20.01
N ARG A 418 19.31 -7.03 -19.98
CA ARG A 418 18.14 -6.43 -20.65
C ARG A 418 18.14 -6.67 -22.16
N LEU A 419 19.28 -6.49 -22.83
CA LEU A 419 19.40 -6.77 -24.27
C LEU A 419 19.24 -8.26 -24.58
N VAL A 420 19.77 -9.15 -23.75
CA VAL A 420 19.61 -10.60 -23.90
C VAL A 420 18.14 -10.99 -23.79
N ALA A 421 17.37 -10.40 -22.88
CA ALA A 421 15.92 -10.66 -22.78
C ALA A 421 15.18 -10.38 -24.10
N LEU A 422 15.65 -9.40 -24.90
CA LEU A 422 15.05 -9.08 -26.20
C LEU A 422 15.17 -10.24 -27.19
N LEU A 423 16.20 -11.09 -27.07
CA LEU A 423 16.40 -12.23 -27.97
C LEU A 423 15.19 -13.17 -27.97
N ALA A 424 14.45 -13.32 -26.87
CA ALA A 424 13.24 -14.16 -26.82
C ALA A 424 12.12 -13.67 -27.75
N ARG A 425 12.16 -12.41 -28.17
CA ARG A 425 11.17 -11.77 -29.06
C ARG A 425 11.72 -11.54 -30.46
N VAL A 426 13.01 -11.82 -30.68
CA VAL A 426 13.64 -11.73 -32.00
C VAL A 426 13.21 -12.93 -32.84
N ASN A 427 12.53 -12.67 -33.95
CA ASN A 427 12.12 -13.70 -34.90
C ASN A 427 13.28 -14.13 -35.82
N ASP A 428 14.33 -14.68 -35.24
CA ASP A 428 15.52 -15.18 -35.96
C ASP A 428 16.02 -16.49 -35.34
N PRO A 429 16.22 -17.57 -36.14
CA PRO A 429 16.68 -18.86 -35.62
C PRO A 429 18.07 -18.82 -34.99
N ARG A 430 18.85 -17.76 -35.21
CA ARG A 430 20.18 -17.58 -34.61
C ARG A 430 20.13 -17.01 -33.19
N ALA A 431 18.97 -16.54 -32.72
CA ALA A 431 18.79 -16.02 -31.37
C ALA A 431 18.98 -17.10 -30.29
N GLU A 432 18.43 -18.30 -30.50
CA GLU A 432 18.54 -19.40 -29.53
C GLU A 432 20.00 -19.88 -29.37
N PRO A 433 20.78 -20.18 -30.42
CA PRO A 433 22.20 -20.53 -30.28
C PRO A 433 23.02 -19.48 -29.53
N LEU A 434 22.76 -18.19 -29.77
CA LEU A 434 23.40 -17.10 -29.04
C LEU A 434 23.04 -17.12 -27.55
N ALA A 435 21.76 -17.28 -27.22
CA ALA A 435 21.31 -17.39 -25.83
C ALA A 435 21.94 -18.60 -25.11
N ARG A 436 22.04 -19.76 -25.76
CA ARG A 436 22.71 -20.96 -25.20
C ARG A 436 24.17 -20.70 -24.86
N ARG A 437 24.88 -20.02 -25.77
CA ARG A 437 26.27 -19.63 -25.56
C ARG A 437 26.40 -18.71 -24.35
N LEU A 438 25.58 -17.66 -24.27
CA LEU A 438 25.58 -16.70 -23.17
C LEU A 438 25.21 -17.35 -21.82
N ALA A 439 24.25 -18.26 -21.81
CA ALA A 439 23.84 -19.02 -20.62
C ALA A 439 24.99 -19.87 -20.04
N THR A 440 25.97 -20.22 -20.86
CA THR A 440 27.13 -21.05 -20.47
C THR A 440 28.36 -20.22 -20.17
N GLU A 441 28.69 -19.28 -21.04
CA GLU A 441 30.01 -18.64 -21.12
C GLU A 441 30.07 -17.25 -20.48
N ASP A 442 28.95 -16.51 -20.38
CA ASP A 442 28.99 -15.10 -19.96
C ASP A 442 29.53 -14.97 -18.53
N PRO A 443 30.42 -14.03 -18.19
CA PRO A 443 30.95 -13.92 -16.83
C PRO A 443 29.89 -13.53 -15.77
N SER A 444 28.80 -12.86 -16.16
CA SER A 444 27.77 -12.40 -15.23
C SER A 444 26.67 -13.44 -15.02
N LEU A 445 26.31 -13.67 -13.76
CA LEU A 445 25.21 -14.59 -13.44
C LEU A 445 23.86 -14.05 -13.88
N SER A 446 23.65 -12.72 -13.87
CA SER A 446 22.39 -12.12 -14.33
C SER A 446 22.17 -12.33 -15.81
N VAL A 447 23.24 -12.18 -16.61
CA VAL A 447 23.19 -12.47 -18.05
C VAL A 447 22.93 -13.95 -18.28
N ARG A 448 23.62 -14.86 -17.57
CA ARG A 448 23.38 -16.31 -17.70
C ARG A 448 21.93 -16.67 -17.35
N PHE A 449 21.38 -16.09 -16.29
CA PHE A 449 20.02 -16.34 -15.84
C PHE A 449 19.00 -15.93 -16.90
N ILE A 450 19.10 -14.69 -17.42
CA ILE A 450 18.18 -14.21 -18.46
C ILE A 450 18.38 -15.01 -19.75
N ALA A 451 19.61 -15.32 -20.14
CA ALA A 451 19.89 -16.16 -21.31
C ALA A 451 19.25 -17.55 -21.18
N ALA A 452 19.29 -18.18 -20.00
CA ALA A 452 18.62 -19.45 -19.73
C ALA A 452 17.08 -19.34 -19.87
N GLN A 453 16.47 -18.24 -19.41
CA GLN A 453 15.05 -17.98 -19.64
C GLN A 453 14.73 -17.82 -21.13
N VAL A 454 15.57 -17.11 -21.89
CA VAL A 454 15.41 -17.00 -23.34
C VAL A 454 15.51 -18.37 -24.01
N VAL A 455 16.48 -19.21 -23.64
CA VAL A 455 16.54 -20.60 -24.13
C VAL A 455 15.24 -21.33 -23.83
N GLY A 456 14.63 -21.13 -22.65
CA GLY A 456 13.36 -21.74 -22.26
C GLY A 456 12.16 -21.31 -23.11
N ALA A 457 12.19 -20.11 -23.68
CA ALA A 457 11.17 -19.62 -24.60
C ALA A 457 11.22 -20.33 -25.98
N TYR A 458 12.40 -20.81 -26.40
CA TYR A 458 12.58 -21.59 -27.64
C TYR A 458 12.51 -23.10 -27.42
N SER A 459 13.19 -23.60 -26.38
CA SER A 459 13.36 -25.02 -26.05
C SER A 459 13.33 -25.23 -24.54
N GLY A 460 12.14 -25.56 -24.01
CA GLY A 460 11.90 -25.71 -22.58
C GLY A 460 12.82 -26.74 -21.88
N ASP A 461 13.20 -27.83 -22.56
CA ASP A 461 14.01 -28.91 -21.96
C ASP A 461 15.47 -28.51 -21.74
N SER A 462 16.02 -27.68 -22.63
CA SER A 462 17.42 -27.27 -22.55
C SER A 462 17.69 -26.22 -21.48
N ALA A 463 16.69 -25.42 -21.13
CA ALA A 463 16.82 -24.33 -20.17
C ALA A 463 17.12 -24.80 -18.74
N ILE A 464 16.62 -25.98 -18.36
CA ILE A 464 16.74 -26.48 -16.99
C ILE A 464 18.20 -26.64 -16.58
N ASN A 465 19.05 -27.20 -17.45
CA ASN A 465 20.46 -27.38 -17.15
C ASN A 465 21.18 -26.05 -16.89
N TYR A 466 20.86 -25.02 -17.66
CA TYR A 466 21.42 -23.69 -17.48
C TYR A 466 20.91 -23.02 -16.19
N LEU A 467 19.60 -23.10 -15.92
CA LEU A 467 19.01 -22.57 -14.68
C LEU A 467 19.57 -23.25 -13.44
N VAL A 468 19.80 -24.56 -13.48
CA VAL A 468 20.44 -25.31 -12.38
C VAL A 468 21.90 -24.90 -12.20
N ALA A 469 22.63 -24.68 -13.30
CA ALA A 469 24.00 -24.15 -13.22
C ALA A 469 24.04 -22.73 -12.61
N VAL A 470 23.08 -21.87 -12.94
CA VAL A 470 22.92 -20.56 -12.31
C VAL A 470 22.57 -20.72 -10.84
N LEU A 471 21.62 -21.60 -10.49
CA LEU A 471 21.21 -21.86 -9.11
C LEU A 471 22.41 -22.28 -8.27
N ARG A 472 23.28 -23.17 -8.75
CA ARG A 472 24.49 -23.60 -8.01
C ARG A 472 25.44 -22.45 -7.68
N ASN A 473 25.54 -21.45 -8.54
CA ASN A 473 26.47 -20.33 -8.40
C ASN A 473 25.85 -19.07 -7.78
N ALA A 474 24.52 -18.98 -7.72
CA ALA A 474 23.84 -17.85 -7.12
C ALA A 474 24.03 -17.83 -5.59
N ALA A 475 24.28 -16.63 -5.04
CA ALA A 475 24.44 -16.40 -3.61
C ALA A 475 23.09 -16.19 -2.89
N PRO A 476 23.02 -16.37 -1.57
CA PRO A 476 21.81 -16.08 -0.78
C PRO A 476 21.36 -14.63 -0.94
N ALA A 477 20.05 -14.38 -0.74
CA ALA A 477 19.42 -13.08 -0.94
C ALA A 477 20.18 -11.90 -0.29
N GLY A 478 20.25 -10.77 -1.00
CA GLY A 478 20.66 -9.46 -0.45
C GLY A 478 22.02 -8.91 -0.89
N ARG A 479 22.85 -9.66 -1.64
CA ARG A 479 24.18 -9.17 -2.13
C ARG A 479 24.64 -9.73 -3.49
N SER A 480 23.79 -10.42 -4.25
CA SER A 480 24.16 -11.07 -5.51
C SER A 480 23.53 -10.42 -6.74
N GLU A 481 24.16 -10.57 -7.91
CA GLU A 481 23.61 -10.16 -9.21
C GLU A 481 22.30 -10.89 -9.55
N VAL A 482 22.08 -12.09 -8.99
CA VAL A 482 20.88 -12.90 -9.16
C VAL A 482 20.44 -13.45 -7.81
N ASN A 483 19.17 -13.24 -7.47
CA ASN A 483 18.55 -13.84 -6.31
C ASN A 483 18.29 -15.33 -6.57
N ARG A 484 18.78 -16.22 -5.69
CA ARG A 484 18.51 -17.67 -5.78
C ARG A 484 17.01 -17.97 -5.84
N GLN A 485 16.20 -17.20 -5.13
CA GLN A 485 14.75 -17.41 -5.11
C GLN A 485 14.14 -17.20 -6.50
N ASP A 486 14.57 -16.19 -7.25
CA ASP A 486 14.09 -15.93 -8.61
C ASP A 486 14.42 -17.11 -9.55
N VAL A 487 15.58 -17.75 -9.36
CA VAL A 487 15.97 -18.94 -10.13
C VAL A 487 15.09 -20.14 -9.76
N ILE A 488 14.81 -20.34 -8.48
CA ILE A 488 13.91 -21.40 -8.00
C ILE A 488 12.49 -21.19 -8.54
N ASP A 489 11.97 -19.98 -8.47
CA ASP A 489 10.63 -19.65 -8.97
C ASP A 489 10.54 -19.86 -10.48
N CYS A 490 11.59 -19.50 -11.23
CA CYS A 490 11.68 -19.78 -12.67
C CYS A 490 11.73 -21.29 -12.96
N LEU A 491 12.47 -22.09 -12.17
CA LEU A 491 12.51 -23.55 -12.30
C LEU A 491 11.13 -24.17 -11.97
N ILE A 492 10.43 -23.66 -10.96
CA ILE A 492 9.05 -24.09 -10.61
C ILE A 492 8.08 -23.75 -11.75
N ALA A 493 8.20 -22.55 -12.34
CA ALA A 493 7.39 -22.08 -13.45
C ALA A 493 7.65 -22.85 -14.77
N SER A 494 8.73 -23.63 -14.87
CA SER A 494 9.02 -24.43 -16.07
C SER A 494 8.09 -25.63 -16.26
N HIS A 495 7.39 -26.08 -15.21
CA HIS A 495 6.57 -27.30 -15.20
C HIS A 495 7.31 -28.58 -15.63
N ARG A 496 8.61 -28.69 -15.32
CA ARG A 496 9.43 -29.87 -15.65
C ARG A 496 9.80 -30.71 -14.41
N PRO A 497 9.67 -32.04 -14.45
CA PRO A 497 10.06 -32.90 -13.33
C PRO A 497 11.55 -32.78 -13.00
N GLU A 498 12.40 -32.59 -14.02
CA GLU A 498 13.85 -32.41 -13.86
C GLU A 498 14.16 -31.14 -13.07
N ALA A 499 13.35 -30.08 -13.23
CA ALA A 499 13.48 -28.84 -12.49
C ALA A 499 13.17 -29.06 -11.01
N ILE A 500 12.05 -29.73 -10.68
CA ILE A 500 11.68 -30.05 -9.29
C ILE A 500 12.69 -31.00 -8.64
N ALA A 501 13.17 -32.00 -9.39
CA ALA A 501 14.20 -32.92 -8.92
C ALA A 501 15.53 -32.17 -8.63
N SER A 502 15.90 -31.20 -9.47
CA SER A 502 17.09 -30.39 -9.28
C SER A 502 16.95 -29.42 -8.11
N ILE A 503 15.79 -28.77 -7.95
CA ILE A 503 15.48 -27.96 -6.76
C ILE A 503 15.64 -28.83 -5.52
N ARG A 504 15.07 -30.03 -5.48
CA ARG A 504 15.21 -30.95 -4.34
C ARG A 504 16.67 -31.26 -4.01
N ALA A 505 17.54 -31.37 -5.00
CA ALA A 505 18.96 -31.68 -4.82
C ALA A 505 19.78 -30.46 -4.36
N GLU A 506 19.42 -29.25 -4.80
CA GLU A 506 20.25 -28.04 -4.66
C GLU A 506 19.72 -27.03 -3.62
N VAL A 507 18.45 -27.15 -3.22
CA VAL A 507 17.80 -26.20 -2.30
C VAL A 507 18.43 -26.31 -0.91
N LYS A 508 18.86 -25.18 -0.37
CA LYS A 508 19.40 -25.15 1.00
C LYS A 508 18.26 -25.20 2.00
N SER A 509 18.53 -25.68 3.21
CA SER A 509 17.51 -25.75 4.26
C SER A 509 16.80 -24.40 4.48
N SER A 510 17.54 -23.28 4.47
CA SER A 510 17.00 -21.93 4.62
C SER A 510 16.04 -21.49 3.50
N GLU A 511 16.09 -22.12 2.33
CA GLU A 511 15.30 -21.76 1.14
C GLU A 511 14.01 -22.58 1.02
N ILE A 512 13.90 -23.66 1.80
CA ILE A 512 12.75 -24.57 1.79
C ILE A 512 11.41 -23.84 2.04
N PRO A 513 11.28 -22.90 3.03
CA PRO A 513 10.00 -22.24 3.28
C PRO A 513 9.46 -21.52 2.04
N PHE A 514 10.28 -20.68 1.40
CA PHE A 514 9.93 -19.96 0.18
C PHE A 514 9.69 -20.91 -1.00
N THR A 515 10.50 -21.96 -1.14
CA THR A 515 10.34 -22.95 -2.22
C THR A 515 9.01 -23.69 -2.12
N VAL A 516 8.59 -24.08 -0.92
CA VAL A 516 7.29 -24.73 -0.69
C VAL A 516 6.15 -23.76 -0.97
N ASP A 517 6.25 -22.52 -0.51
CA ASP A 517 5.25 -21.48 -0.78
C ASP A 517 5.07 -21.25 -2.29
N SER A 518 6.14 -20.95 -3.03
CA SER A 518 6.11 -20.77 -4.49
C SER A 518 5.53 -21.97 -5.22
N LEU A 519 5.89 -23.20 -4.80
CA LEU A 519 5.39 -24.41 -5.41
C LEU A 519 3.87 -24.57 -5.23
N VAL A 520 3.36 -24.30 -4.02
CA VAL A 520 1.93 -24.38 -3.70
C VAL A 520 1.15 -23.22 -4.34
N ALA A 521 1.71 -22.01 -4.35
CA ALA A 521 1.13 -20.85 -5.00
C ALA A 521 0.92 -21.11 -6.49
N ARG A 522 1.93 -21.67 -7.19
CA ARG A 522 1.79 -22.07 -8.59
C ARG A 522 0.71 -23.14 -8.77
N MET A 523 0.73 -24.21 -7.97
CA MET A 523 -0.28 -25.28 -8.08
C MET A 523 -1.72 -24.74 -7.97
N THR A 524 -1.92 -23.76 -7.08
CA THR A 524 -3.24 -23.21 -6.78
C THR A 524 -3.66 -22.02 -7.67
N GLY A 525 -2.82 -21.62 -8.64
CA GLY A 525 -3.10 -20.49 -9.53
C GLY A 525 -2.90 -19.11 -8.89
N ASN A 526 -2.22 -19.05 -7.74
CA ASN A 526 -1.87 -17.80 -7.05
C ASN A 526 -0.46 -17.30 -7.39
N GLY A 527 0.31 -18.05 -8.19
CA GLY A 527 1.65 -17.65 -8.61
C GLY A 527 1.62 -16.40 -9.51
N GLN A 528 2.58 -15.50 -9.34
CA GLN A 528 2.76 -14.40 -10.28
C GLN A 528 3.66 -14.84 -11.44
N ASP A 529 3.16 -14.73 -12.67
CA ASP A 529 3.95 -14.92 -13.89
C ASP A 529 4.90 -13.72 -14.07
N ARG A 530 6.02 -13.73 -13.33
CA ARG A 530 7.04 -12.66 -13.38
C ARG A 530 8.18 -12.95 -14.36
N PHE A 531 8.25 -14.15 -14.93
CA PHE A 531 9.37 -14.61 -15.76
C PHE A 531 9.01 -14.63 -17.24
N ILE A 532 10.00 -14.65 -18.11
CA ILE A 532 9.78 -14.89 -19.55
C ILE A 532 9.10 -16.25 -19.67
N MET A 533 7.90 -16.27 -20.27
CA MET A 533 7.08 -17.48 -20.37
C MET A 533 7.87 -18.60 -21.06
N MET A 534 8.21 -19.64 -20.29
CA MET A 534 8.80 -20.85 -20.83
C MET A 534 7.72 -21.65 -21.57
N GLN A 535 8.10 -22.35 -22.64
CA GLN A 535 7.17 -23.23 -23.36
C GLN A 535 6.61 -24.29 -22.39
N PRO A 536 5.27 -24.46 -22.32
CA PRO A 536 4.67 -25.41 -21.41
C PRO A 536 5.15 -26.84 -21.68
N ALA A 537 5.22 -27.64 -20.62
CA ALA A 537 5.64 -29.03 -20.73
C ALA A 537 4.64 -29.87 -21.53
N ALA A 538 5.14 -30.88 -22.24
CA ALA A 538 4.29 -31.85 -22.93
C ALA A 538 3.39 -32.60 -21.94
N VAL A 539 2.21 -33.06 -22.40
CA VAL A 539 1.22 -33.75 -21.55
C VAL A 539 1.81 -34.96 -20.81
N ALA A 540 2.66 -35.76 -21.46
CA ALA A 540 3.33 -36.92 -20.86
C ALA A 540 4.23 -36.55 -19.66
N THR A 541 4.79 -35.34 -19.66
CA THR A 541 5.64 -34.79 -18.59
C THR A 541 4.86 -34.50 -17.31
N THR A 542 3.53 -34.35 -17.40
CA THR A 542 2.66 -33.98 -16.27
C THR A 542 2.62 -35.06 -15.19
N ALA A 543 2.58 -36.35 -15.54
CA ALA A 543 2.53 -37.43 -14.55
C ALA A 543 3.85 -37.54 -13.76
N LEU A 544 4.99 -37.41 -14.44
CA LEU A 544 6.30 -37.38 -13.81
C LEU A 544 6.49 -36.13 -12.95
N LEU A 545 6.04 -34.96 -13.43
CA LEU A 545 6.05 -33.72 -12.66
C LEU A 545 5.30 -33.90 -11.34
N ARG A 546 4.05 -34.40 -11.39
CA ARG A 546 3.26 -34.65 -10.17
C ARG A 546 3.97 -35.59 -9.21
N LYS A 547 4.67 -36.62 -9.71
CA LYS A 547 5.44 -37.54 -8.87
C LYS A 547 6.61 -36.85 -8.16
N GLU A 548 7.34 -35.98 -8.87
CA GLU A 548 8.45 -35.22 -8.27
C GLU A 548 7.95 -34.17 -7.27
N GLU A 549 6.86 -33.47 -7.59
CA GLU A 549 6.17 -32.55 -6.69
C GLU A 549 5.68 -33.24 -5.42
N GLU A 550 5.01 -34.40 -5.57
CA GLU A 550 4.56 -35.22 -4.44
C GLU A 550 5.74 -35.63 -3.56
N THR A 551 6.85 -36.04 -4.18
CA THR A 551 8.05 -36.47 -3.45
C THR A 551 8.73 -35.31 -2.73
N PHE A 552 8.83 -34.14 -3.37
CA PHE A 552 9.38 -32.94 -2.75
C PHE A 552 8.54 -32.50 -1.54
N LEU A 553 7.22 -32.33 -1.72
CA LEU A 553 6.31 -31.89 -0.67
C LEU A 553 6.26 -32.90 0.49
N ALA A 554 6.21 -34.21 0.20
CA ALA A 554 6.21 -35.23 1.24
C ALA A 554 7.47 -35.20 2.10
N GLY A 555 8.63 -34.88 1.51
CA GLY A 555 9.89 -34.66 2.24
C GLY A 555 9.82 -33.52 3.25
N GLN A 556 8.95 -32.53 3.03
CA GLN A 556 8.80 -31.36 3.89
C GLN A 556 7.70 -31.51 4.94
N LEU A 557 6.94 -32.61 4.96
CA LEU A 557 5.83 -32.79 5.90
C LEU A 557 6.27 -32.66 7.36
N CYS A 558 7.50 -33.05 7.73
CA CYS A 558 7.99 -32.94 9.09
C CYS A 558 8.48 -31.53 9.49
N ASP A 559 8.60 -30.60 8.55
CA ASP A 559 9.13 -29.26 8.81
C ASP A 559 8.14 -28.37 9.56
N ARG A 560 8.60 -27.81 10.68
CA ARG A 560 7.80 -26.98 11.60
C ARG A 560 8.10 -25.50 11.50
N ARG A 561 9.04 -25.09 10.67
CA ARG A 561 9.37 -23.68 10.48
C ARG A 561 8.15 -22.95 9.90
N PRO A 562 7.90 -21.69 10.30
CA PRO A 562 6.84 -20.89 9.71
C PRO A 562 7.19 -20.47 8.29
N ILE A 563 6.17 -20.26 7.45
CA ILE A 563 6.28 -19.44 6.25
C ILE A 563 6.05 -17.99 6.71
N GLU A 564 7.05 -17.13 6.48
CA GLU A 564 7.12 -15.78 7.07
C GLU A 564 5.91 -14.91 6.72
N ASP A 565 5.54 -14.89 5.44
CA ASP A 565 4.42 -14.09 4.91
C ASP A 565 3.07 -14.84 4.94
N GLY A 566 3.03 -16.04 5.53
CA GLY A 566 1.89 -16.96 5.43
C GLY A 566 1.81 -17.67 4.08
N LEU A 567 0.74 -18.45 3.87
CA LEU A 567 0.54 -19.24 2.65
C LEU A 567 -0.66 -18.72 1.85
N ALA A 568 -0.43 -18.33 0.60
CA ALA A 568 -1.51 -18.03 -0.34
C ALA A 568 -2.08 -19.33 -0.96
N TYR A 569 -3.28 -19.74 -0.54
CA TYR A 569 -3.90 -20.99 -0.98
C TYR A 569 -5.34 -20.76 -1.45
N ARG A 570 -5.61 -21.03 -2.74
CA ARG A 570 -6.94 -20.87 -3.38
C ARG A 570 -7.55 -19.48 -3.15
N GLY A 571 -6.81 -18.42 -3.48
CA GLY A 571 -7.23 -17.03 -3.29
C GLY A 571 -7.33 -16.52 -1.84
N LYS A 572 -6.99 -17.32 -0.82
CA LYS A 572 -6.98 -16.90 0.59
C LYS A 572 -5.57 -16.96 1.16
N LEU A 573 -5.18 -15.94 1.92
CA LEU A 573 -3.94 -15.93 2.70
C LEU A 573 -4.18 -16.60 4.06
N TYR A 574 -3.34 -17.57 4.41
CA TYR A 574 -3.36 -18.25 5.70
C TYR A 574 -2.11 -17.84 6.49
N PRO A 575 -2.24 -16.98 7.51
CA PRO A 575 -1.10 -16.63 8.36
C PRO A 575 -0.70 -17.82 9.24
N ASN A 576 0.54 -17.80 9.75
CA ASN A 576 1.04 -18.78 10.72
C ASN A 576 0.99 -20.25 10.23
N VAL A 577 1.19 -20.47 8.93
CA VAL A 577 1.28 -21.82 8.35
C VAL A 577 2.72 -22.31 8.41
N SER A 578 2.93 -23.53 8.90
CA SER A 578 4.26 -24.15 8.87
C SER A 578 4.58 -24.74 7.49
N VAL A 579 5.86 -24.90 7.17
CA VAL A 579 6.32 -25.54 5.91
C VAL A 579 5.64 -26.90 5.70
N GLY A 580 5.58 -27.75 6.74
CA GLY A 580 4.91 -29.05 6.66
C GLY A 580 3.39 -28.98 6.50
N GLU A 581 2.73 -27.91 6.97
CA GLU A 581 1.29 -27.67 6.73
C GLU A 581 1.04 -27.19 5.30
N ALA A 582 1.88 -26.29 4.78
CA ALA A 582 1.83 -25.90 3.38
C ALA A 582 2.09 -27.08 2.45
N ALA A 583 3.06 -27.93 2.80
CA ALA A 583 3.32 -29.16 2.06
C ALA A 583 2.12 -30.13 2.08
N ALA A 584 1.45 -30.27 3.23
CA ALA A 584 0.23 -31.06 3.34
C ALA A 584 -0.93 -30.48 2.49
N ALA A 585 -1.08 -29.16 2.46
CA ALA A 585 -2.06 -28.48 1.61
C ALA A 585 -1.77 -28.66 0.12
N GLY A 586 -0.49 -28.58 -0.28
CA GLY A 586 -0.02 -28.87 -1.63
C GLY A 586 -0.30 -30.31 -2.04
N LEU A 587 -0.02 -31.30 -1.18
CA LEU A 587 -0.33 -32.71 -1.44
C LEU A 587 -1.84 -32.97 -1.57
N ALA A 588 -2.65 -32.38 -0.69
CA ALA A 588 -4.12 -32.47 -0.78
C ALA A 588 -4.66 -31.82 -2.06
N PHE A 589 -4.00 -30.78 -2.57
CA PHE A 589 -4.34 -30.19 -3.87
C PHE A 589 -3.93 -31.10 -5.03
N LEU A 590 -2.73 -31.65 -4.98
CA LEU A 590 -2.12 -32.47 -6.04
C LEU A 590 -2.84 -33.81 -6.24
N ALA A 591 -3.27 -34.46 -5.15
CA ALA A 591 -3.94 -35.76 -5.17
C ALA A 591 -5.06 -35.84 -4.11
N PRO A 592 -6.20 -35.15 -4.32
CA PRO A 592 -7.26 -35.01 -3.32
C PRO A 592 -7.98 -36.32 -2.95
N SER A 593 -7.96 -37.32 -3.84
CA SER A 593 -8.48 -38.65 -3.57
C SER A 593 -7.64 -39.42 -2.56
N ARG A 594 -6.35 -39.08 -2.45
CA ARG A 594 -5.36 -39.78 -1.61
C ARG A 594 -5.03 -39.01 -0.33
N TYR A 595 -4.96 -37.69 -0.41
CA TYR A 595 -4.55 -36.83 0.70
C TYR A 595 -5.68 -35.88 1.09
N ARG A 596 -5.93 -35.72 2.39
CA ARG A 596 -6.92 -34.80 2.94
C ARG A 596 -6.27 -33.90 3.97
N PHE A 597 -6.32 -32.60 3.72
CA PHE A 597 -5.82 -31.56 4.61
C PHE A 597 -6.76 -30.35 4.56
N ASP A 598 -7.05 -29.77 5.71
CA ASP A 598 -7.85 -28.55 5.81
C ASP A 598 -7.10 -27.48 6.60
N LEU A 599 -6.72 -26.40 5.91
CA LEU A 599 -6.03 -25.26 6.49
C LEU A 599 -6.90 -24.46 7.47
N ASN A 600 -8.23 -24.60 7.43
CA ASN A 600 -9.15 -23.98 8.39
C ASN A 600 -9.32 -24.80 9.68
N SER A 601 -8.80 -26.04 9.70
CA SER A 601 -8.76 -26.85 10.91
C SER A 601 -7.79 -26.23 11.94
N LEU A 602 -7.97 -26.60 13.20
CA LEU A 602 -7.11 -26.13 14.30
C LEU A 602 -5.71 -26.72 14.21
N ASP A 603 -4.72 -26.10 14.87
CA ASP A 603 -3.34 -26.60 14.95
C ASP A 603 -3.23 -28.10 15.28
N PHE A 604 -4.00 -28.58 16.26
CA PHE A 604 -3.94 -29.99 16.65
C PHE A 604 -4.44 -30.89 15.52
N ASP A 605 -5.56 -30.53 14.91
CA ASP A 605 -6.16 -31.27 13.80
C ASP A 605 -5.31 -31.19 12.54
N ARG A 606 -4.76 -30.02 12.20
CA ARG A 606 -3.78 -29.83 11.13
C ARG A 606 -2.57 -30.73 11.38
N ASN A 607 -2.02 -30.73 12.59
CA ASN A 607 -0.90 -31.60 12.94
C ASN A 607 -1.26 -33.09 12.79
N ARG A 608 -2.43 -33.50 13.26
CA ARG A 608 -2.93 -34.88 13.12
C ARG A 608 -3.10 -35.27 11.65
N GLN A 609 -3.78 -34.44 10.86
CA GLN A 609 -3.98 -34.64 9.42
C GLN A 609 -2.64 -34.73 8.66
N ARG A 610 -1.69 -33.84 8.98
CA ARG A 610 -0.33 -33.85 8.41
C ARG A 610 0.39 -35.18 8.69
N VAL A 611 0.29 -35.73 9.91
CA VAL A 611 0.87 -37.05 10.24
C VAL A 611 0.14 -38.19 9.50
N VAL A 612 -1.17 -38.11 9.32
CA VAL A 612 -1.94 -39.09 8.53
C VAL A 612 -1.51 -39.08 7.05
N ILE A 613 -1.32 -37.90 6.46
CA ILE A 613 -0.79 -37.76 5.09
C ILE A 613 0.61 -38.36 4.99
N LEU A 614 1.48 -38.04 5.95
CA LEU A 614 2.83 -38.60 6.02
C LEU A 614 2.80 -40.13 6.12
N ASN A 615 1.93 -40.71 6.95
CA ASN A 615 1.76 -42.16 7.06
C ASN A 615 1.22 -42.78 5.78
N THR A 616 0.32 -42.11 5.07
CA THR A 616 -0.22 -42.55 3.78
C THR A 616 0.88 -42.61 2.71
N TRP A 617 1.78 -41.63 2.70
CA TRP A 617 2.94 -41.60 1.81
C TRP A 617 4.02 -42.62 2.21
N ARG A 618 4.25 -42.82 3.51
CA ARG A 618 5.21 -43.79 4.07
C ARG A 618 4.78 -45.23 3.80
N ALA A 619 3.52 -45.55 4.06
CA ALA A 619 2.96 -46.88 3.84
C ALA A 619 3.06 -47.30 2.37
N SER A 620 2.82 -46.38 1.42
CA SER A 620 2.96 -46.70 -0.01
C SER A 620 4.40 -46.95 -0.47
N ARG A 621 5.39 -46.75 0.40
CA ARG A 621 6.82 -46.97 0.14
C ARG A 621 7.44 -48.00 1.10
N GLY A 622 6.60 -48.72 1.85
CA GLY A 622 7.07 -49.77 2.78
C GLY A 622 7.75 -49.24 4.05
N PHE A 623 7.59 -47.96 4.38
CA PHE A 623 8.13 -47.41 5.63
C PHE A 623 7.15 -47.60 6.79
N SER A 624 7.69 -47.78 8.01
CA SER A 624 6.88 -47.90 9.23
C SER A 624 6.02 -46.66 9.48
N ILE A 625 4.76 -46.84 9.83
CA ILE A 625 3.85 -45.74 10.20
C ILE A 625 4.27 -45.09 11.51
N LEU A 626 4.11 -43.77 11.60
CA LEU A 626 4.34 -42.98 12.79
C LEU A 626 3.07 -42.95 13.66
N PRO A 627 3.21 -42.78 14.99
CA PRO A 627 2.04 -42.61 15.84
C PRO A 627 1.26 -41.34 15.45
N VAL A 628 -0.05 -41.50 15.21
CA VAL A 628 -0.95 -40.38 14.93
C VAL A 628 -1.24 -39.67 16.25
N PRO A 629 -1.07 -38.34 16.36
CA PRO A 629 -1.43 -37.60 17.56
C PRO A 629 -2.88 -37.88 17.97
N THR A 630 -3.08 -38.43 19.17
CA THR A 630 -4.39 -38.65 19.78
C THR A 630 -4.62 -37.58 20.84
N GLN A 631 -5.83 -37.01 20.85
CA GLN A 631 -6.23 -36.13 21.93
C GLN A 631 -6.54 -37.02 23.13
N HIS A 632 -5.75 -36.91 24.19
CA HIS A 632 -5.96 -37.72 25.39
C HIS A 632 -7.21 -37.22 26.11
N VAL A 633 -8.34 -37.88 25.89
CA VAL A 633 -9.57 -37.66 26.67
C VAL A 633 -9.54 -38.65 27.82
N ASP A 634 -9.36 -38.17 29.04
CA ASP A 634 -9.45 -39.00 30.23
C ASP A 634 -10.87 -39.58 30.37
N SER A 635 -11.00 -40.90 30.25
CA SER A 635 -12.28 -41.61 30.26
C SER A 635 -13.01 -41.50 31.61
N SER A 636 -12.27 -41.29 32.70
CA SER A 636 -12.84 -41.07 34.04
C SER A 636 -13.61 -39.74 34.12
N ILE A 637 -13.10 -38.70 33.47
CA ILE A 637 -13.73 -37.36 33.43
C ILE A 637 -15.01 -37.40 32.61
N SER A 638 -15.02 -38.13 31.48
CA SER A 638 -16.20 -38.30 30.63
C SER A 638 -17.37 -38.95 31.38
N THR A 639 -17.08 -40.02 32.15
CA THR A 639 -18.08 -40.74 32.94
C THR A 639 -18.65 -39.87 34.06
N ASN A 640 -17.80 -39.12 34.77
CA ASN A 640 -18.21 -38.20 35.83
C ASN A 640 -19.03 -37.02 35.28
N ALA A 641 -18.64 -36.45 34.15
CA ALA A 641 -19.38 -35.36 33.51
C ALA A 641 -20.80 -35.80 33.12
N ALA A 642 -20.95 -36.98 32.51
CA ALA A 642 -22.27 -37.51 32.15
C ALA A 642 -23.20 -37.70 33.37
N ARG A 643 -22.66 -38.19 34.50
CA ARG A 643 -23.39 -38.33 35.76
C ARG A 643 -23.85 -36.97 36.30
N LEU A 644 -22.96 -35.99 36.34
CA LEU A 644 -23.26 -34.64 36.85
C LEU A 644 -24.27 -33.90 35.96
N ILE A 645 -24.17 -34.05 34.64
CA ILE A 645 -25.13 -33.48 33.70
C ILE A 645 -26.53 -34.05 33.92
N ARG A 646 -26.66 -35.37 34.15
CA ARG A 646 -27.95 -35.98 34.51
C ARG A 646 -28.52 -35.39 35.80
N LEU A 647 -27.70 -35.17 36.82
CA LEU A 647 -28.13 -34.54 38.08
C LEU A 647 -28.61 -33.10 37.85
N ILE A 648 -27.94 -32.32 37.00
CA ILE A 648 -28.36 -30.95 36.66
C ILE A 648 -29.70 -30.95 35.93
N LEU A 649 -29.91 -31.88 35.01
CA LEU A 649 -31.11 -31.94 34.17
C LEU A 649 -32.33 -32.56 34.87
N LEU A 650 -32.14 -33.50 35.80
CA LEU A 650 -33.23 -34.33 36.35
C LEU A 650 -33.49 -34.11 37.84
N SER A 651 -32.61 -33.44 38.59
CA SER A 651 -32.77 -33.31 40.05
C SER A 651 -33.84 -32.28 40.41
N PRO A 652 -34.85 -32.62 41.24
CA PRO A 652 -35.89 -31.69 41.67
C PRO A 652 -35.39 -30.64 42.67
N THR A 653 -34.32 -30.95 43.43
CA THR A 653 -33.78 -30.06 44.47
C THR A 653 -32.79 -29.03 43.88
N PRO A 654 -33.01 -27.71 44.09
CA PRO A 654 -32.06 -26.68 43.65
C PRO A 654 -30.64 -26.86 44.20
N GLY A 655 -30.50 -27.30 45.46
CA GLY A 655 -29.19 -27.51 46.11
C GLY A 655 -28.34 -28.60 45.45
N THR A 656 -28.95 -29.70 45.00
CA THR A 656 -28.24 -30.77 44.27
C THR A 656 -27.81 -30.29 42.89
N ARG A 657 -28.64 -29.48 42.21
CA ARG A 657 -28.27 -28.87 40.93
C ARG A 657 -27.06 -27.96 41.10
N VAL A 658 -27.08 -27.02 42.04
CA VAL A 658 -25.95 -26.10 42.29
C VAL A 658 -24.65 -26.86 42.60
N ARG A 659 -24.70 -27.91 43.43
CA ARG A 659 -23.51 -28.74 43.71
C ARG A 659 -23.00 -29.45 42.45
N ALA A 660 -23.90 -30.03 41.66
CA ALA A 660 -23.53 -30.69 40.42
C ALA A 660 -22.96 -29.70 39.38
N GLU A 661 -23.48 -28.47 39.32
CA GLU A 661 -22.93 -27.40 38.47
C GLU A 661 -21.50 -27.01 38.89
N SER A 662 -21.26 -26.84 40.20
CA SER A 662 -19.92 -26.55 40.73
C SER A 662 -18.93 -27.68 40.46
N GLU A 663 -19.35 -28.93 40.66
CA GLU A 663 -18.53 -30.11 40.38
C GLU A 663 -18.23 -30.26 38.88
N LEU A 664 -19.23 -29.99 38.03
CA LEU A 664 -19.07 -30.03 36.57
C LEU A 664 -18.10 -28.93 36.09
N LYS A 665 -18.11 -27.75 36.72
CA LYS A 665 -17.10 -26.69 36.46
C LYS A 665 -15.69 -27.11 36.86
N ARG A 666 -15.53 -27.89 37.95
CA ARG A 666 -14.22 -28.42 38.39
C ARG A 666 -13.62 -29.43 37.42
N LEU A 667 -14.45 -30.17 36.67
CA LEU A 667 -13.97 -31.05 35.60
C LEU A 667 -13.33 -30.27 34.42
N GLY A 668 -13.53 -28.95 34.36
CA GLY A 668 -12.91 -28.09 33.36
C GLY A 668 -13.38 -28.38 31.94
N PRO A 669 -12.62 -27.92 30.93
CA PRO A 669 -12.97 -28.06 29.51
C PRO A 669 -13.18 -29.50 29.04
N ASN A 670 -12.62 -30.48 29.73
CA ASN A 670 -12.80 -31.90 29.41
C ASN A 670 -14.26 -32.38 29.57
N ALA A 671 -15.12 -31.65 30.28
CA ALA A 671 -16.55 -31.95 30.39
C ALA A 671 -17.38 -31.46 29.18
N LEU A 672 -16.83 -30.58 28.33
CA LEU A 672 -17.56 -29.95 27.23
C LEU A 672 -18.15 -30.93 26.20
N PRO A 673 -17.46 -32.01 25.77
CA PRO A 673 -18.05 -32.95 24.82
C PRO A 673 -19.37 -33.56 25.32
N GLN A 674 -19.44 -33.88 26.62
CA GLN A 674 -20.65 -34.43 27.24
C GLN A 674 -21.75 -33.36 27.39
N ILE A 675 -21.37 -32.12 27.71
CA ILE A 675 -22.30 -30.98 27.77
C ILE A 675 -22.91 -30.73 26.39
N ILE A 676 -22.10 -30.68 25.34
CA ILE A 676 -22.54 -30.49 23.94
C ILE A 676 -23.48 -31.62 23.51
N SER A 677 -23.10 -32.87 23.78
CA SER A 677 -23.95 -34.04 23.49
C SER A 677 -25.33 -33.94 24.18
N ALA A 678 -25.36 -33.57 25.46
CA ALA A 678 -26.59 -33.38 26.21
C ALA A 678 -27.45 -32.21 25.70
N LEU A 679 -26.81 -31.11 25.25
CA LEU A 679 -27.51 -29.96 24.68
C LEU A 679 -28.22 -30.31 23.36
N LYS A 680 -27.69 -31.25 22.56
CA LYS A 680 -28.31 -31.75 21.33
C LYS A 680 -29.53 -32.64 21.58
N GLY A 681 -29.53 -33.43 22.67
CA GLY A 681 -30.52 -34.48 22.90
C GLY A 681 -31.81 -34.12 23.66
N ALA A 682 -31.84 -33.05 24.48
CA ALA A 682 -32.98 -32.80 25.39
C ALA A 682 -34.11 -31.88 24.82
N ALA A 683 -35.32 -31.87 25.41
CA ALA A 683 -36.40 -30.93 25.06
C ALA A 683 -36.14 -29.50 25.61
N LYS A 684 -36.92 -28.49 25.17
CA LYS A 684 -36.78 -27.06 25.56
C LYS A 684 -37.13 -26.83 27.05
N ASP A 685 -36.20 -27.13 27.95
CA ASP A 685 -36.35 -26.85 29.39
C ASP A 685 -35.34 -25.77 29.87
N SER A 686 -35.76 -25.02 30.89
CA SER A 686 -34.97 -24.07 31.68
C SER A 686 -33.61 -24.62 32.13
N SER A 687 -33.51 -25.91 32.41
CA SER A 687 -32.27 -26.61 32.78
C SER A 687 -31.19 -26.59 31.68
N LYS A 688 -31.58 -26.46 30.39
CA LYS A 688 -30.62 -26.24 29.29
C LYS A 688 -29.96 -24.87 29.35
N LYS A 689 -30.60 -23.86 29.92
CA LYS A 689 -30.02 -22.50 30.04
C LYS A 689 -28.79 -22.54 30.94
N ASN A 690 -28.88 -23.22 32.09
CA ASN A 690 -27.75 -23.39 33.01
C ASN A 690 -26.64 -24.23 32.38
N LEU A 691 -26.99 -25.32 31.71
CA LEU A 691 -26.01 -26.17 31.03
C LEU A 691 -25.29 -25.42 29.88
N ARG A 692 -26.00 -24.56 29.13
CA ARG A 692 -25.40 -23.65 28.14
C ARG A 692 -24.46 -22.64 28.78
N LEU A 693 -24.86 -22.03 29.91
CA LEU A 693 -23.99 -21.08 30.63
C LEU A 693 -22.70 -21.75 31.12
N ILE A 694 -22.79 -22.97 31.65
CA ILE A 694 -21.63 -23.77 32.06
C ILE A 694 -20.79 -24.15 30.84
N GLY A 695 -21.42 -24.58 29.76
CA GLY A 695 -20.77 -24.87 28.49
C GLY A 695 -19.99 -23.65 27.99
N SER A 696 -20.61 -22.49 27.87
CA SER A 696 -19.92 -21.25 27.45
C SER A 696 -18.79 -20.87 28.41
N HIS A 697 -18.98 -21.03 29.72
CA HIS A 697 -17.92 -20.77 30.71
C HIS A 697 -16.69 -21.66 30.49
N LEU A 698 -16.92 -22.97 30.39
CA LEU A 698 -15.85 -23.95 30.17
C LEU A 698 -15.20 -23.77 28.79
N ALA A 699 -16.00 -23.44 27.77
CA ALA A 699 -15.52 -23.23 26.41
C ALA A 699 -14.61 -22.00 26.31
N CYS A 700 -14.71 -21.05 27.24
CA CYS A 700 -13.80 -19.91 27.36
C CYS A 700 -12.60 -20.16 28.27
N THR A 701 -12.44 -21.35 28.84
CA THR A 701 -11.31 -21.63 29.74
C THR A 701 -10.05 -21.92 28.92
N VAL A 702 -8.94 -21.25 29.24
CA VAL A 702 -7.66 -21.43 28.55
C VAL A 702 -7.07 -22.79 28.96
N VAL A 703 -6.95 -23.72 28.02
CA VAL A 703 -6.41 -25.07 28.25
C VAL A 703 -4.92 -25.18 28.01
N ASP A 704 -4.41 -24.35 27.11
CA ASP A 704 -3.01 -24.34 26.70
C ASP A 704 -2.57 -22.93 26.33
N VAL A 705 -1.29 -22.64 26.59
CA VAL A 705 -0.66 -21.39 26.19
C VAL A 705 0.66 -21.69 25.50
N LYS A 706 0.70 -21.39 24.20
CA LYS A 706 1.89 -21.52 23.36
C LYS A 706 2.63 -20.19 23.30
N LEU A 707 3.95 -20.24 23.46
CA LEU A 707 4.83 -19.09 23.24
C LEU A 707 5.84 -19.46 22.17
N ASN A 708 5.75 -18.85 20.99
CA ASN A 708 6.54 -19.23 19.81
C ASN A 708 7.88 -18.50 19.70
N SER A 709 8.61 -18.33 20.80
CA SER A 709 9.99 -17.85 20.72
C SER A 709 10.88 -18.59 21.71
N ASN A 710 12.08 -18.96 21.30
CA ASN A 710 13.13 -19.53 22.16
C ASN A 710 14.10 -18.45 22.64
N VAL A 711 13.65 -17.19 22.64
CA VAL A 711 14.51 -16.02 22.75
C VAL A 711 14.64 -15.61 24.22
N GLU A 712 15.85 -15.28 24.61
CA GLU A 712 16.21 -14.77 25.93
C GLU A 712 15.40 -13.50 26.28
N GLY A 713 14.77 -13.47 27.47
CA GLY A 713 13.95 -12.34 27.95
C GLY A 713 12.43 -12.58 28.01
N ILE A 714 11.94 -13.75 27.58
CA ILE A 714 10.50 -14.08 27.60
C ILE A 714 10.05 -14.91 28.82
N ALA A 715 10.93 -15.15 29.80
CA ALA A 715 10.62 -16.03 30.94
C ALA A 715 9.41 -15.54 31.76
N ARG A 716 9.31 -14.22 31.96
CA ARG A 716 8.13 -13.58 32.58
C ARG A 716 6.86 -13.89 31.78
N TRP A 717 6.89 -13.73 30.46
CA TRP A 717 5.77 -14.02 29.56
C TRP A 717 5.36 -15.49 29.56
N ARG A 718 6.34 -16.40 29.73
CA ARG A 718 6.09 -17.81 29.93
C ARG A 718 5.32 -18.09 31.23
N ASN A 719 5.72 -17.45 32.32
CA ASN A 719 5.00 -17.58 33.59
C ASN A 719 3.62 -16.93 33.54
N ARG A 720 3.50 -15.77 32.89
CA ARG A 720 2.22 -15.08 32.70
C ARG A 720 1.25 -15.90 31.86
N GLY A 721 1.70 -16.42 30.72
CA GLY A 721 0.93 -17.35 29.90
C GLY A 721 0.50 -18.59 30.70
N ARG A 722 1.41 -19.22 31.45
CA ARG A 722 1.06 -20.34 32.34
C ARG A 722 0.02 -19.97 33.38
N SER A 723 0.05 -18.76 33.94
CA SER A 723 -0.94 -18.29 34.91
C SER A 723 -2.34 -18.19 34.33
N LEU A 724 -2.48 -17.99 33.01
CA LEU A 724 -3.79 -17.97 32.35
C LEU A 724 -4.38 -19.37 32.17
N ARG A 725 -3.60 -20.45 32.32
CA ARG A 725 -4.09 -21.81 32.15
C ARG A 725 -5.11 -22.15 33.25
N GLY A 726 -6.26 -22.68 32.84
CA GLY A 726 -7.40 -22.95 33.71
C GLY A 726 -8.22 -21.70 34.06
N ILE A 727 -7.81 -20.51 33.62
CA ILE A 727 -8.58 -19.27 33.79
C ILE A 727 -9.53 -19.10 32.62
N ARG A 728 -10.73 -18.59 32.91
CA ARG A 728 -11.68 -18.17 31.88
C ARG A 728 -11.15 -16.93 31.17
N LEU A 729 -10.95 -17.03 29.87
CA LEU A 729 -10.67 -15.88 29.02
C LEU A 729 -11.92 -15.00 28.95
N THR A 730 -11.78 -13.80 29.47
CA THR A 730 -12.74 -12.70 29.46
C THR A 730 -12.08 -11.48 28.81
N THR A 731 -12.89 -10.51 28.39
CA THR A 731 -12.39 -9.20 27.94
C THR A 731 -11.41 -8.60 28.96
N HIS A 732 -11.75 -8.63 30.25
CA HIS A 732 -10.88 -8.13 31.31
C HIS A 732 -9.53 -8.86 31.38
N SER A 733 -9.50 -10.20 31.28
CA SER A 733 -8.23 -10.95 31.29
C SER A 733 -7.36 -10.68 30.06
N ILE A 734 -7.97 -10.38 28.92
CA ILE A 734 -7.23 -10.02 27.70
C ILE A 734 -6.67 -8.61 27.84
N VAL A 735 -7.47 -7.65 28.30
CA VAL A 735 -7.00 -6.28 28.57
C VAL A 735 -5.86 -6.30 29.58
N SER A 736 -5.99 -7.03 30.69
CA SER A 736 -4.91 -7.19 31.66
C SER A 736 -3.63 -7.80 31.06
N LEU A 737 -3.76 -8.76 30.12
CA LEU A 737 -2.61 -9.30 29.41
C LEU A 737 -1.96 -8.25 28.48
N LEU A 738 -2.75 -7.39 27.84
CA LEU A 738 -2.27 -6.32 26.98
C LEU A 738 -1.59 -5.19 27.78
N GLU A 739 -2.15 -4.81 28.93
CA GLU A 739 -1.56 -3.85 29.87
C GLU A 739 -0.21 -4.36 30.41
N ASP A 740 -0.16 -5.64 30.78
CA ASP A 740 1.11 -6.27 31.15
C ASP A 740 2.11 -6.13 29.99
N LEU A 741 1.69 -6.43 28.75
CA LEU A 741 2.55 -6.44 27.55
C LEU A 741 3.08 -5.06 27.21
N GLU A 742 2.28 -4.01 27.41
CA GLU A 742 2.70 -2.63 27.28
C GLU A 742 3.75 -2.26 28.34
N SER A 743 3.48 -2.60 29.60
CA SER A 743 4.34 -2.24 30.74
C SER A 743 5.74 -2.86 30.68
N ASP A 744 5.86 -4.05 30.07
CA ASP A 744 7.11 -4.82 30.01
C ASP A 744 7.30 -5.51 28.66
N PHE A 745 7.10 -4.74 27.58
CA PHE A 745 7.33 -5.25 26.23
C PHE A 745 8.81 -5.60 26.06
N PRO A 746 9.17 -6.83 25.65
CA PRO A 746 10.56 -7.20 25.52
C PRO A 746 11.18 -6.44 24.33
N MET A 747 12.01 -5.42 24.63
CA MET A 747 12.55 -4.45 23.67
C MET A 747 13.31 -5.03 22.48
N LYS A 748 13.67 -6.32 22.52
CA LYS A 748 14.32 -7.04 21.41
C LYS A 748 13.34 -7.40 20.26
N PHE A 749 12.06 -7.13 20.44
CA PHE A 749 10.99 -7.39 19.47
C PHE A 749 10.30 -6.11 19.04
N GLN A 750 9.66 -6.14 17.89
CA GLN A 750 8.90 -5.00 17.33
C GLN A 750 7.42 -5.33 17.21
N THR A 751 7.02 -6.61 17.26
CA THR A 751 5.62 -7.02 17.23
C THR A 751 5.36 -8.10 18.28
N CYS A 752 4.15 -8.13 18.82
CA CYS A 752 3.60 -9.24 19.59
C CYS A 752 2.21 -9.57 19.06
N THR A 753 1.96 -10.82 18.69
CA THR A 753 0.61 -11.29 18.30
C THR A 753 0.07 -12.24 19.35
N ILE A 754 -1.16 -11.99 19.81
CA ILE A 754 -1.92 -12.87 20.69
C ILE A 754 -3.05 -13.47 19.86
N HIS A 755 -2.93 -14.75 19.57
CA HIS A 755 -3.93 -15.51 18.84
C HIS A 755 -4.66 -16.45 19.80
N ALA A 756 -5.98 -16.29 19.95
CA ALA A 756 -6.81 -17.16 20.76
C ALA A 756 -7.73 -17.99 19.85
N SER A 757 -7.64 -19.31 19.95
CA SER A 757 -8.45 -20.22 19.16
C SER A 757 -9.18 -21.23 20.03
N ARG A 758 -10.42 -21.53 19.65
CA ARG A 758 -11.24 -22.60 20.24
C ARG A 758 -11.61 -23.62 19.19
N GLY A 759 -11.41 -24.88 19.54
CA GLY A 759 -11.73 -25.99 18.66
C GLY A 759 -13.19 -26.38 18.55
N ALA A 760 -13.52 -27.04 17.44
CA ALA A 760 -14.76 -27.78 17.30
C ALA A 760 -14.85 -28.86 18.39
N GLY A 761 -16.02 -28.99 19.02
CA GLY A 761 -16.22 -29.95 20.12
C GLY A 761 -15.87 -29.43 21.51
N GLY A 762 -15.54 -28.14 21.65
CA GLY A 762 -15.38 -27.49 22.95
C GLY A 762 -14.11 -27.95 23.68
N SER A 763 -12.94 -27.79 23.08
CA SER A 763 -11.67 -28.15 23.73
C SER A 763 -11.16 -27.12 24.75
N GLY A 764 -11.92 -26.05 25.03
CA GLY A 764 -11.39 -24.84 25.65
C GLY A 764 -10.55 -23.99 24.67
N ILE A 765 -9.94 -22.91 25.16
CA ILE A 765 -9.15 -21.96 24.36
C ILE A 765 -7.66 -22.32 24.41
N THR A 766 -7.01 -22.35 23.25
CA THR A 766 -5.56 -22.29 23.13
C THR A 766 -5.15 -20.85 22.86
N LEU A 767 -4.28 -20.29 23.72
CA LEU A 767 -3.70 -18.97 23.52
C LEU A 767 -2.30 -19.13 22.93
N ALA A 768 -1.99 -18.47 21.81
CA ALA A 768 -0.64 -18.39 21.27
C ALA A 768 -0.16 -16.93 21.38
N ILE A 769 0.99 -16.73 22.02
CA ILE A 769 1.64 -15.42 22.13
C ILE A 769 2.95 -15.50 21.33
N ASN A 770 3.03 -14.77 20.22
CA ASN A 770 4.20 -14.74 19.36
C ASN A 770 4.88 -13.38 19.50
N PHE A 771 6.20 -13.37 19.56
CA PHE A 771 7.00 -12.15 19.56
C PHE A 771 7.83 -12.12 18.28
N GLY A 772 7.61 -11.11 17.43
CA GLY A 772 8.29 -10.95 16.15
C GLY A 772 9.30 -9.81 16.17
N ARG A 773 10.38 -9.97 15.40
CA ARG A 773 11.14 -8.81 14.90
C ARG A 773 10.45 -8.41 13.61
N SER A 774 10.15 -7.13 13.41
CA SER A 774 9.75 -6.66 12.09
C SER A 774 10.93 -6.97 11.18
N THR A 775 10.74 -7.86 10.22
CA THR A 775 11.56 -7.79 9.04
C THR A 775 11.24 -6.44 8.44
N ALA A 776 12.25 -5.58 8.39
CA ALA A 776 12.10 -4.25 7.84
C ALA A 776 11.75 -4.45 6.38
N VAL A 777 10.46 -4.40 6.05
CA VAL A 777 10.08 -4.06 4.68
C VAL A 777 10.60 -2.65 4.50
N GLY A 778 11.60 -2.49 3.63
CA GLY A 778 12.28 -1.21 3.45
C GLY A 778 11.25 -0.10 3.17
N PRO A 779 11.62 1.17 3.38
CA PRO A 779 10.72 2.33 3.19
C PRO A 779 10.10 2.48 1.78
N ASN A 780 10.34 1.54 0.87
CA ASN A 780 9.88 1.50 -0.51
C ASN A 780 8.73 0.52 -0.80
N SER A 781 8.19 -0.22 0.17
CA SER A 781 6.95 -0.99 -0.07
C SER A 781 5.73 -0.13 0.25
N ALA A 782 5.34 0.71 -0.70
CA ALA A 782 4.00 1.26 -0.70
C ALA A 782 2.98 0.09 -0.72
N LEU A 783 2.00 0.15 0.17
CA LEU A 783 0.79 -0.68 0.20
C LEU A 783 0.10 -0.65 -1.18
N ASN A 784 0.50 -1.56 -2.07
CA ASN A 784 -0.19 -1.90 -3.30
C ASN A 784 -0.75 -3.32 -3.15
N GLU A 785 -1.72 -3.48 -2.25
CA GLU A 785 -2.57 -4.67 -2.25
C GLU A 785 -3.78 -4.41 -3.14
N LYS A 786 -3.65 -4.76 -4.42
CA LYS A 786 -4.81 -5.06 -5.27
C LYS A 786 -5.34 -6.43 -4.86
N PHE A 787 -6.38 -6.47 -4.03
CA PHE A 787 -7.19 -7.68 -3.87
C PHE A 787 -8.27 -7.71 -4.96
N VAL A 788 -8.22 -8.74 -5.82
CA VAL A 788 -9.25 -9.03 -6.82
C VAL A 788 -10.28 -9.96 -6.17
N GLY A 789 -11.46 -9.43 -5.87
CA GLY A 789 -12.52 -10.15 -5.19
C GLY A 789 -13.31 -11.10 -6.11
N ALA A 790 -13.39 -12.37 -5.72
CA ALA A 790 -14.54 -13.23 -5.98
C ALA A 790 -14.77 -14.14 -4.76
N GLY A 791 -15.62 -13.69 -3.84
CA GLY A 791 -16.19 -14.52 -2.77
C GLY A 791 -16.06 -13.95 -1.36
N LYS A 792 -17.16 -13.35 -0.87
CA LYS A 792 -17.47 -12.98 0.53
C LYS A 792 -16.25 -12.75 1.45
N GLU A 793 -15.77 -11.51 1.48
CA GLU A 793 -14.65 -11.12 2.34
C GLU A 793 -15.02 -10.95 3.83
N LEU A 794 -14.01 -11.25 4.63
CA LEU A 794 -13.93 -11.29 6.08
C LEU A 794 -14.01 -9.86 6.68
N GLY A 795 -14.72 -9.70 7.80
CA GLY A 795 -14.80 -8.41 8.48
C GLY A 795 -13.47 -8.00 9.09
N TYR A 796 -12.78 -7.03 8.48
CA TYR A 796 -11.62 -6.34 9.07
C TYR A 796 -12.06 -5.18 9.95
N VAL A 797 -11.55 -5.11 11.19
CA VAL A 797 -11.54 -3.87 12.01
C VAL A 797 -10.25 -3.11 11.70
N SER A 798 -10.34 -1.79 11.50
CA SER A 798 -9.21 -0.96 11.07
C SER A 798 -8.16 -0.85 12.17
N SER A 799 -6.92 -0.59 11.78
CA SER A 799 -5.86 -0.24 12.71
C SER A 799 -6.25 1.03 13.50
N MET A 800 -6.01 1.01 14.81
CA MET A 800 -6.24 2.16 15.69
C MET A 800 -4.97 2.42 16.48
N ASN A 801 -4.46 3.65 16.40
CA ASN A 801 -3.40 4.15 17.28
C ASN A 801 -4.05 4.65 18.58
N VAL A 802 -4.05 3.83 19.63
CA VAL A 802 -4.69 4.18 20.92
C VAL A 802 -3.71 3.92 22.06
N PRO A 803 -3.39 4.92 22.91
CA PRO A 803 -2.77 4.67 24.21
C PRO A 803 -3.74 3.89 25.10
N LEU A 804 -3.32 2.78 25.71
CA LEU A 804 -4.16 1.86 26.50
C LEU A 804 -4.77 2.48 27.77
N SER A 805 -4.38 3.71 28.16
CA SER A 805 -4.86 4.38 29.37
C SER A 805 -6.29 4.94 29.30
N ASP A 806 -6.92 4.97 28.11
CA ASP A 806 -8.31 5.40 27.94
C ASP A 806 -9.18 4.18 27.56
N GLU A 807 -10.24 3.93 28.32
CA GLU A 807 -11.15 2.77 28.19
C GLU A 807 -11.48 2.44 26.73
N ILE A 808 -11.15 1.24 26.25
CA ILE A 808 -11.41 0.75 24.89
C ILE A 808 -12.87 0.24 24.80
N PRO A 809 -13.87 1.01 24.32
CA PRO A 809 -15.28 0.63 24.47
C PRO A 809 -15.75 -0.32 23.35
N TYR A 810 -15.05 -0.36 22.21
CA TYR A 810 -15.50 -1.06 21.00
C TYR A 810 -14.95 -2.49 20.86
N THR A 811 -13.85 -2.84 21.53
CA THR A 811 -13.31 -4.22 21.54
C THR A 811 -14.07 -5.11 22.52
N GLY A 812 -14.44 -4.59 23.70
CA GLY A 812 -15.12 -5.37 24.74
C GLY A 812 -16.41 -6.03 24.29
N SER A 813 -17.33 -5.28 23.65
CA SER A 813 -18.61 -5.86 23.19
C SER A 813 -18.49 -6.88 22.05
N THR A 814 -17.39 -6.83 21.29
CA THR A 814 -17.12 -7.75 20.17
C THR A 814 -16.43 -9.01 20.68
N LEU A 815 -15.44 -8.85 21.56
CA LEU A 815 -14.80 -9.94 22.29
C LEU A 815 -15.80 -10.68 23.19
N ASP A 816 -16.66 -9.98 23.91
CA ASP A 816 -17.72 -10.61 24.72
C ASP A 816 -18.73 -11.37 23.84
N ARG A 817 -19.04 -10.89 22.63
CA ARG A 817 -19.87 -11.62 21.67
C ARG A 817 -19.18 -12.87 21.12
N LEU A 818 -17.88 -12.78 20.79
CA LEU A 818 -17.08 -13.90 20.31
C LEU A 818 -16.88 -14.96 21.40
N LEU A 819 -16.53 -14.53 22.61
CA LEU A 819 -16.39 -15.39 23.78
C LEU A 819 -17.75 -15.94 24.24
N GLY A 820 -18.84 -15.18 24.06
CA GLY A 820 -20.21 -15.58 24.36
C GLY A 820 -20.87 -16.50 23.32
N SER A 821 -20.17 -16.86 22.25
CA SER A 821 -20.67 -17.79 21.23
C SER A 821 -20.98 -19.18 21.82
N SER A 822 -21.83 -19.93 21.10
CA SER A 822 -22.22 -21.30 21.50
C SER A 822 -20.97 -22.15 21.79
N PRO A 823 -20.94 -22.98 22.86
CA PRO A 823 -19.79 -23.83 23.18
C PRO A 823 -19.39 -24.81 22.07
N GLU A 824 -20.27 -25.02 21.09
CA GLU A 824 -20.04 -25.86 19.90
C GLU A 824 -19.33 -25.12 18.77
N SER A 825 -19.45 -23.79 18.72
CA SER A 825 -18.93 -22.98 17.62
C SER A 825 -17.42 -22.85 17.76
N PRO A 826 -16.63 -23.28 16.77
CA PRO A 826 -15.24 -22.87 16.71
C PRO A 826 -15.17 -21.35 16.56
N PHE A 827 -14.12 -20.75 17.12
CA PHE A 827 -13.80 -19.35 16.85
C PHE A 827 -12.29 -19.18 16.91
N SER A 828 -11.80 -18.18 16.18
CA SER A 828 -10.44 -17.70 16.31
C SER A 828 -10.46 -16.18 16.30
N PHE A 829 -9.64 -15.57 17.15
CA PHE A 829 -9.31 -14.17 17.00
C PHE A 829 -7.82 -13.94 17.18
N GLU A 830 -7.30 -12.93 16.49
CA GLU A 830 -5.92 -12.47 16.59
C GLU A 830 -5.89 -11.02 17.06
N ILE A 831 -4.97 -10.72 17.97
CA ILE A 831 -4.65 -9.38 18.45
C ILE A 831 -3.18 -9.11 18.14
N GLU A 832 -2.88 -8.24 17.18
CA GLU A 832 -1.50 -7.78 16.92
C GLU A 832 -1.21 -6.49 17.68
N MET A 833 -0.06 -6.44 18.37
CA MET A 833 0.54 -5.27 18.99
C MET A 833 1.86 -4.93 18.30
N LYS A 834 2.01 -3.70 17.78
CA LYS A 834 3.26 -3.23 17.18
C LYS A 834 3.96 -2.25 18.12
N HIS A 835 5.25 -2.47 18.39
CA HIS A 835 6.14 -1.57 19.11
C HIS A 835 7.00 -0.80 18.10
N GLN A 836 6.61 0.43 17.79
CA GLN A 836 7.42 1.32 16.96
C GLN A 836 8.50 2.02 17.80
N VAL A 837 9.77 1.82 17.46
CA VAL A 837 10.86 2.68 17.94
C VAL A 837 10.93 3.86 16.96
N PRO A 838 10.59 5.10 17.36
CA PRO A 838 10.68 6.24 16.46
C PRO A 838 12.14 6.42 16.01
N GLN A 839 12.39 6.21 14.72
CA GLN A 839 13.67 6.60 14.12
C GLN A 839 13.70 8.13 14.03
N GLY A 840 14.36 8.77 14.99
CA GLY A 840 14.67 10.20 14.90
C GLY A 840 14.58 11.04 16.18
N SER A 841 14.13 10.52 17.34
CA SER A 841 14.06 11.36 18.53
C SER A 841 15.39 11.41 19.29
N PHE A 842 16.20 12.44 19.02
CA PHE A 842 17.22 12.89 19.95
C PHE A 842 16.52 13.46 21.21
N MET A 843 16.76 12.79 22.34
CA MET A 843 16.46 13.19 23.71
C MET A 843 14.99 13.45 24.10
N GLY A 844 14.46 12.60 24.99
CA GLY A 844 13.67 13.10 26.12
C GLY A 844 12.15 12.98 26.09
N ALA A 845 11.54 12.03 25.37
CA ALA A 845 10.22 11.48 25.72
C ALA A 845 9.96 10.20 24.92
N ARG A 846 10.04 9.03 25.58
CA ARG A 846 9.68 7.75 24.96
C ARG A 846 8.16 7.62 24.97
N ARG A 847 7.48 7.90 23.86
CA ARG A 847 6.09 7.46 23.66
C ARG A 847 6.12 6.10 22.97
N GLN A 848 5.65 5.07 23.69
CA GLN A 848 5.27 3.81 23.08
C GLN A 848 3.98 4.05 22.28
N ILE A 849 3.99 3.68 21.00
CA ILE A 849 2.78 3.64 20.19
C ILE A 849 2.48 2.15 20.02
N ILE A 850 1.32 1.73 20.56
CA ILE A 850 0.82 0.37 20.45
C ILE A 850 -0.40 0.41 19.56
N GLU A 851 -0.31 -0.25 18.41
CA GLU A 851 -1.44 -0.44 17.51
C GLU A 851 -2.05 -1.82 17.80
N VAL A 852 -3.34 -1.87 18.14
CA VAL A 852 -4.05 -3.13 18.49
C VAL A 852 -5.01 -3.50 17.37
N LEU A 853 -4.73 -4.61 16.66
CA LEU A 853 -5.58 -5.11 15.58
C LEU A 853 -6.32 -6.36 16.01
N VAL A 854 -7.65 -6.30 16.17
CA VAL A 854 -8.49 -7.48 16.46
C VAL A 854 -9.14 -7.99 15.18
N SER A 855 -8.79 -9.19 14.74
CA SER A 855 -9.46 -9.89 13.63
C SER A 855 -10.10 -11.18 14.13
N GLY A 856 -11.32 -11.52 13.69
CA GLY A 856 -11.98 -12.77 14.10
C GLY A 856 -13.37 -12.99 13.50
N ALA A 857 -13.74 -14.25 13.31
CA ALA A 857 -15.07 -14.68 12.87
C ALA A 857 -15.49 -15.96 13.62
N PRO A 858 -16.81 -16.22 13.81
CA PRO A 858 -17.29 -17.57 14.02
C PRO A 858 -16.95 -18.39 12.77
N THR A 859 -16.22 -19.50 12.93
CA THR A 859 -15.78 -20.35 11.81
C THR A 859 -16.89 -21.21 11.24
#